data_AF-A0A814SNH6-F1
#
_entry.id   AF-A0A814SNH6-F1
#
_cell.length_a   1.000
_cell.length_b   1.000
_cell.length_c   1.000
_cell.angle_alpha   90.00
_cell.angle_beta   90.00
_cell.angle_gamma   90.00
#
_symmetry.space_group_name_H-M   'P 1'
#
loop_
_entity.id
_entity.type
_entity.pdbx_description
1 polymer ?
#
loop_
_entity_poly.entity_id
_entity_poly.type
_entity_poly.pdbx_seq_one_letter_code
_entity_poly.pdbx_strand_id
1 'polypeptide(L)'
;MRILSSNFSKKCIFGRKNSQTDFFNAENQRSLQTTILFNICTILSKQNSKHCSNLLISTLKRHNDIFSNVCLFKFHLLLLNELSKNDEDISGGLHVLLNFQNLTNDAIQSLMELKKKFIKKRDQSVIFDKIKSATYQPLQEFILVLLDESNHNLDALKQVLEQCLGRLKISELKSVEYRIKLYLIQATICKLENEPVKALDILHDALLCYPHDDVVNCLVIFINDNEFYQTLINQNNYDFIVSVNINPPTTIMNLKFLKKNNQLTMIKKYEQSIIKRMQNNLLQSALSYIDYCMVAHGNATMIATNMLIACLYFHKLMKQSLSSKAELYAYRTVIFNLSLEIFQMTRHYLPLHLEFYIYKLLFTLISRSNELLKACCSSKTSFRRTTSELIITNNHRFILEQLLTSISRVAKVSPFIQLPTSSVYDTLYLEATGEKFLEKYLKFMSSNNYIYQYNLFEGIWKGWISNENFNDERIYCMELILENHEWSMSDVEFILQWPVIPRTPDGWLLNNKHSLQLKMKYSPVYELSQTNYLYTLLHADYLLKMISTGMEICSKRPFQISDEKHFLRRLPQRLQSEFVSIYKQKSKNDSILPRIHRFWIESDDYIFVDVDYTQSQITYRLGNVKMSVKNHRMKYNVDGKLIDDETDNYLDNSPEDVFAKLFTNNYDEIGSYFPELLRLKELIKIGMLIRCVRSAYENLKADINDNDTKAIESAVRSLKDQAGDYPTETNDNIDKYYNEILIKNSVSDEDLTSSQIEDIKSNVRKQLVDADKTFVDKITTIICEGCHSVESHQTRAYVKNWLAEGKEPFFPSSKYEEKLIRFMAASFKKHKRAKYLNILTKIENLVDVRNEPSDSYLGNLKTECCWVPSVFGYEEKSVVRVYGGVSLITNPRKGTLPINDGKDIRRYTSDQVLGPSGRTTSKKGRIMPKKHITDTNRPSYTNPGHHDPDSRKFRRDGHTDPLPDDAETLYKYSVTLDSNELKNTWWSLNPINGDIYRYHSDGREAHYAGRYYLDMKRFRKLKSKSSQFTYKITKQVEIPSEIKKYFEKEWKIKQNEKSTQN
;
A
#
# COMPACT_ATOMS: atom_id res chain seq x y z
N MET A 1 -31.08 -54.42 -36.99
CA MET A 1 -30.31 -53.54 -37.90
C MET A 1 -29.75 -54.29 -39.12
N ARG A 2 -28.79 -55.22 -38.97
CA ARG A 2 -28.25 -55.99 -40.12
C ARG A 2 -29.31 -56.82 -40.87
N ILE A 3 -30.27 -57.42 -40.15
CA ILE A 3 -31.39 -58.18 -40.75
C ILE A 3 -32.38 -57.27 -41.51
N LEU A 4 -32.59 -56.03 -41.04
CA LEU A 4 -33.42 -55.04 -41.74
C LEU A 4 -32.72 -54.51 -43.00
N SER A 5 -31.39 -54.36 -42.94
CA SER A 5 -30.57 -53.94 -44.08
C SER A 5 -30.51 -54.99 -45.21
N SER A 6 -30.43 -56.30 -44.88
CA SER A 6 -30.34 -57.35 -45.91
C SER A 6 -31.65 -57.64 -46.64
N ASN A 7 -32.79 -57.36 -46.01
CA ASN A 7 -34.10 -57.52 -46.65
C ASN A 7 -34.49 -56.33 -47.53
N PHE A 8 -33.91 -55.14 -47.29
CA PHE A 8 -34.19 -53.95 -48.08
C PHE A 8 -33.40 -53.89 -49.40
N SER A 9 -32.16 -54.39 -49.45
CA SER A 9 -31.37 -54.36 -50.70
C SER A 9 -31.90 -55.30 -51.79
N LYS A 10 -32.60 -56.38 -51.42
CA LYS A 10 -33.15 -57.35 -52.37
C LYS A 10 -34.44 -56.89 -53.07
N LYS A 11 -35.16 -55.88 -52.55
CA LYS A 11 -36.42 -55.39 -53.16
C LYS A 11 -36.26 -54.17 -54.06
N CYS A 12 -35.13 -53.46 -54.04
CA CYS A 12 -34.94 -52.24 -54.83
C CYS A 12 -34.30 -52.44 -56.22
N ILE A 13 -34.00 -53.67 -56.63
CA ILE A 13 -33.29 -53.95 -57.90
C ILE A 13 -34.22 -54.27 -59.09
N PHE A 14 -35.54 -54.46 -58.89
CA PHE A 14 -36.47 -54.68 -60.01
C PHE A 14 -37.68 -53.73 -59.94
N GLY A 15 -37.76 -52.81 -60.91
CA GLY A 15 -38.93 -51.94 -61.10
C GLY A 15 -38.70 -50.69 -61.95
N ARG A 16 -38.20 -50.83 -63.18
CA ARG A 16 -38.34 -49.81 -64.24
C ARG A 16 -39.60 -50.13 -65.05
N LYS A 17 -40.62 -49.25 -64.97
CA LYS A 17 -41.58 -48.79 -66.02
C LYS A 17 -43.01 -48.61 -65.47
N ASN A 18 -43.52 -47.39 -65.70
CA ASN A 18 -44.91 -46.94 -65.85
C ASN A 18 -45.99 -47.48 -64.88
N SER A 19 -46.41 -46.65 -63.92
CA SER A 19 -47.81 -46.20 -63.73
C SER A 19 -47.95 -45.38 -62.43
N GLN A 20 -48.98 -44.53 -62.37
CA GLN A 20 -49.27 -43.54 -61.32
C GLN A 20 -49.66 -44.13 -59.95
N THR A 21 -49.58 -45.45 -59.78
CA THR A 21 -49.96 -46.17 -58.56
C THR A 21 -48.82 -46.38 -57.55
N ASP A 22 -47.58 -46.04 -57.88
CA ASP A 22 -46.43 -46.22 -56.97
C ASP A 22 -46.24 -45.09 -55.94
N PHE A 23 -46.96 -43.97 -56.07
CA PHE A 23 -46.84 -42.83 -55.15
C PHE A 23 -47.40 -43.15 -53.75
N PHE A 24 -48.48 -43.95 -53.68
CA PHE A 24 -49.12 -44.34 -52.42
C PHE A 24 -48.29 -45.36 -51.61
N ASN A 25 -47.50 -46.20 -52.27
CA ASN A 25 -46.60 -47.14 -51.57
C ASN A 25 -45.33 -46.47 -51.04
N ALA A 26 -44.84 -45.41 -51.71
CA ALA A 26 -43.71 -44.63 -51.23
C ALA A 26 -44.05 -43.83 -49.96
N GLU A 27 -45.28 -43.31 -49.85
CA GLU A 27 -45.72 -42.53 -48.70
C GLU A 27 -45.99 -43.39 -47.46
N ASN A 28 -46.57 -44.58 -47.65
CA ASN A 28 -46.72 -45.57 -46.57
C ASN A 28 -45.37 -46.17 -46.13
N GLN A 29 -44.42 -46.39 -47.05
CA GLN A 29 -43.06 -46.77 -46.68
C GLN A 29 -42.33 -45.65 -45.93
N ARG A 30 -42.52 -44.38 -46.30
CA ARG A 30 -41.96 -43.22 -45.60
C ARG A 30 -42.55 -43.03 -44.21
N SER A 31 -43.86 -43.22 -44.05
CA SER A 31 -44.54 -43.19 -42.75
C SER A 31 -44.03 -44.30 -41.82
N LEU A 32 -43.87 -45.52 -42.36
CA LEU A 32 -43.34 -46.65 -41.60
C LEU A 32 -41.86 -46.45 -41.21
N GLN A 33 -41.03 -45.91 -42.12
CA GLN A 33 -39.63 -45.56 -41.82
C GLN A 33 -39.52 -44.49 -40.73
N THR A 34 -40.35 -43.45 -40.79
CA THR A 34 -40.37 -42.36 -39.80
C THR A 34 -40.79 -42.88 -38.44
N THR A 35 -41.78 -43.77 -38.39
CA THR A 35 -42.29 -44.38 -37.15
C THR A 35 -41.27 -45.35 -36.54
N ILE A 36 -40.59 -46.15 -37.36
CA ILE A 36 -39.54 -47.07 -36.91
C ILE A 36 -38.33 -46.30 -36.38
N LEU A 37 -37.88 -45.24 -37.06
CA LEU A 37 -36.79 -44.39 -36.57
C LEU A 37 -37.17 -43.68 -35.27
N PHE A 38 -38.39 -43.15 -35.18
CA PHE A 38 -38.89 -42.48 -33.98
C PHE A 38 -38.91 -43.44 -32.78
N ASN A 39 -39.40 -44.67 -32.95
CA ASN A 39 -39.43 -45.68 -31.90
C ASN A 39 -38.03 -46.16 -31.50
N ILE A 40 -37.11 -46.36 -32.45
CA ILE A 40 -35.71 -46.71 -32.16
C ILE A 40 -35.02 -45.59 -31.37
N CYS A 41 -35.20 -44.33 -31.77
CA CYS A 41 -34.62 -43.19 -31.07
C CYS A 41 -35.21 -42.98 -29.67
N THR A 42 -36.51 -43.26 -29.49
CA THR A 42 -37.20 -43.17 -28.18
C THR A 42 -36.75 -44.30 -27.23
N ILE A 43 -36.43 -45.48 -27.76
CA ILE A 43 -35.85 -46.57 -26.96
C ILE A 43 -34.40 -46.25 -26.57
N LEU A 44 -33.62 -45.66 -27.48
CA LEU A 44 -32.22 -45.31 -27.23
C LEU A 44 -32.07 -44.12 -26.26
N SER A 45 -32.98 -43.14 -26.27
CA SER A 45 -32.95 -42.01 -25.32
C SER A 45 -33.18 -42.45 -23.87
N LYS A 46 -34.00 -43.48 -23.65
CA LYS A 46 -34.27 -44.04 -22.31
C LYS A 46 -33.08 -44.79 -21.71
N GLN A 47 -32.07 -45.19 -22.49
CA GLN A 47 -30.95 -46.01 -22.01
C GLN A 47 -29.71 -45.22 -21.55
N ASN A 48 -29.71 -43.90 -21.64
CA ASN A 48 -28.70 -42.98 -21.05
C ASN A 48 -27.23 -43.43 -21.22
N SER A 49 -26.89 -43.95 -22.41
CA SER A 49 -25.57 -44.50 -22.71
C SER A 49 -24.79 -43.61 -23.68
N LYS A 50 -23.61 -43.14 -23.25
CA LYS A 50 -22.66 -42.36 -24.07
C LYS A 50 -22.25 -43.09 -25.37
N HIS A 51 -22.31 -44.42 -25.38
CA HIS A 51 -22.01 -45.23 -26.55
C HIS A 51 -23.10 -45.15 -27.63
N CYS A 52 -24.38 -45.07 -27.22
CA CYS A 52 -25.51 -44.90 -28.14
C CYS A 52 -25.47 -43.54 -28.86
N SER A 53 -25.13 -42.45 -28.14
CA SER A 53 -24.97 -41.12 -28.74
C SER A 53 -23.87 -41.11 -29.81
N ASN A 54 -22.73 -41.75 -29.54
CA ASN A 54 -21.61 -41.81 -30.48
C ASN A 54 -21.91 -42.69 -31.71
N LEU A 55 -22.61 -43.81 -31.52
CA LEU A 55 -23.04 -44.68 -32.62
C LEU A 55 -24.04 -43.95 -33.53
N LEU A 56 -24.99 -43.20 -32.94
CA LEU A 56 -25.96 -42.39 -33.68
C LEU A 56 -25.26 -41.29 -34.49
N ILE A 57 -24.35 -40.53 -33.87
CA ILE A 57 -23.56 -39.48 -34.53
C ILE A 57 -22.73 -40.05 -35.69
N SER A 58 -22.13 -41.24 -35.53
CA SER A 58 -21.34 -41.87 -36.60
C SER A 58 -22.19 -42.35 -37.78
N THR A 59 -23.44 -42.77 -37.52
CA THR A 59 -24.38 -43.25 -38.54
C THR A 59 -24.97 -42.05 -39.32
N LEU A 60 -25.20 -40.94 -38.62
CA LEU A 60 -25.73 -39.69 -39.17
C LEU A 60 -24.71 -38.94 -40.05
N LYS A 61 -23.42 -38.95 -39.68
CA LYS A 61 -22.34 -38.42 -40.54
C LYS A 61 -22.23 -39.13 -41.90
N ARG A 62 -22.88 -40.28 -42.08
CA ARG A 62 -22.85 -41.06 -43.33
C ARG A 62 -24.07 -40.86 -44.23
N HIS A 63 -25.12 -40.16 -43.78
CA HIS A 63 -26.34 -39.95 -44.57
C HIS A 63 -26.65 -38.45 -44.74
N ASN A 64 -26.53 -37.94 -45.96
CA ASN A 64 -26.64 -36.51 -46.33
C ASN A 64 -28.08 -36.06 -46.69
N ASP A 65 -29.11 -36.83 -46.32
CA ASP A 65 -30.49 -36.54 -46.74
C ASP A 65 -31.15 -35.45 -45.86
N ILE A 66 -31.76 -34.46 -46.52
CA ILE A 66 -32.50 -33.32 -45.96
C ILE A 66 -33.55 -33.76 -44.93
N PHE A 67 -34.17 -34.92 -45.10
CA PHE A 67 -35.18 -35.42 -44.16
C PHE A 67 -34.60 -35.91 -42.82
N SER A 68 -33.36 -36.40 -42.83
CA SER A 68 -32.62 -36.75 -41.60
C SER A 68 -32.35 -35.50 -40.76
N ASN A 69 -32.13 -34.35 -41.42
CA ASN A 69 -31.87 -33.06 -40.75
C ASN A 69 -33.12 -32.45 -40.11
N VAL A 70 -34.31 -32.64 -40.69
CA VAL A 70 -35.59 -32.18 -40.12
C VAL A 70 -35.99 -33.01 -38.89
N CYS A 71 -35.79 -34.33 -38.94
CA CYS A 71 -35.97 -35.20 -37.77
C CYS A 71 -34.94 -34.87 -36.67
N LEU A 72 -33.69 -34.52 -37.05
CA LEU A 72 -32.67 -34.01 -36.12
C LEU A 72 -33.08 -32.69 -35.47
N PHE A 73 -33.70 -31.77 -36.21
CA PHE A 73 -34.15 -30.48 -35.70
C PHE A 73 -35.22 -30.65 -34.61
N LYS A 74 -36.17 -31.55 -34.83
CA LYS A 74 -37.23 -31.87 -33.85
C LYS A 74 -36.69 -32.66 -32.65
N PHE A 75 -35.70 -33.53 -32.87
CA PHE A 75 -35.02 -34.27 -31.81
C PHE A 75 -34.11 -33.37 -30.96
N HIS A 76 -33.36 -32.42 -31.55
CA HIS A 76 -32.53 -31.47 -30.79
C HIS A 76 -33.36 -30.48 -29.98
N LEU A 77 -34.54 -30.07 -30.44
CA LEU A 77 -35.49 -29.31 -29.63
C LEU A 77 -36.00 -30.09 -28.41
N LEU A 78 -36.22 -31.41 -28.55
CA LEU A 78 -36.58 -32.30 -27.45
C LEU A 78 -35.38 -32.57 -26.51
N LEU A 79 -34.18 -32.74 -27.06
CA LEU A 79 -32.95 -32.98 -26.31
C LEU A 79 -32.48 -31.73 -25.54
N LEU A 80 -32.64 -30.52 -26.10
CA LEU A 80 -32.37 -29.24 -25.43
C LEU A 80 -33.35 -28.99 -24.27
N ASN A 81 -34.55 -29.56 -24.34
CA ASN A 81 -35.52 -29.50 -23.25
C ASN A 81 -35.16 -30.48 -22.10
N GLU A 82 -34.48 -31.60 -22.40
CA GLU A 82 -34.01 -32.56 -21.39
C GLU A 82 -32.57 -32.32 -20.88
N LEU A 83 -31.67 -31.75 -21.68
CA LEU A 83 -30.26 -31.50 -21.35
C LEU A 83 -30.01 -30.25 -20.47
N SER A 84 -30.98 -29.87 -19.65
CA SER A 84 -30.97 -28.68 -18.77
C SER A 84 -29.93 -28.70 -17.62
N LYS A 85 -28.79 -29.39 -17.76
CA LYS A 85 -27.81 -29.58 -16.69
C LYS A 85 -26.37 -29.18 -17.02
N ASN A 86 -26.02 -28.80 -18.25
CA ASN A 86 -24.65 -28.37 -18.55
C ASN A 86 -24.61 -27.21 -19.56
N ASP A 87 -24.12 -26.05 -19.11
CA ASP A 87 -24.32 -24.75 -19.78
C ASP A 87 -23.41 -24.51 -20.99
N GLU A 88 -22.21 -25.11 -21.00
CA GLU A 88 -21.26 -24.98 -22.12
C GLU A 88 -21.75 -25.69 -23.39
N ASP A 89 -22.43 -26.82 -23.23
CA ASP A 89 -22.95 -27.64 -24.33
C ASP A 89 -24.13 -26.94 -25.05
N ILE A 90 -24.94 -26.16 -24.32
CA ILE A 90 -26.08 -25.41 -24.87
C ILE A 90 -25.61 -24.19 -25.67
N SER A 91 -24.63 -23.45 -25.14
CA SER A 91 -24.04 -22.29 -25.83
C SER A 91 -23.31 -22.71 -27.12
N GLY A 92 -22.52 -23.80 -27.05
CA GLY A 92 -21.88 -24.40 -28.23
C GLY A 92 -22.89 -24.89 -29.26
N GLY A 93 -23.96 -25.56 -28.83
CA GLY A 93 -25.05 -26.02 -29.69
C GLY A 93 -25.77 -24.90 -30.42
N LEU A 94 -26.13 -23.81 -29.72
CA LEU A 94 -26.76 -22.63 -30.33
C LEU A 94 -25.85 -21.93 -31.34
N HIS A 95 -24.54 -21.85 -31.07
CA HIS A 95 -23.58 -21.22 -31.96
C HIS A 95 -23.36 -22.02 -33.25
N VAL A 96 -23.37 -23.35 -33.16
CA VAL A 96 -23.30 -24.25 -34.33
C VAL A 96 -24.59 -24.16 -35.16
N LEU A 97 -25.76 -24.09 -34.51
CA LEU A 97 -27.05 -23.99 -35.20
C LEU A 97 -27.19 -22.68 -35.97
N LEU A 98 -26.79 -21.54 -35.40
CA LEU A 98 -26.87 -20.23 -36.06
C LEU A 98 -25.96 -20.10 -37.30
N ASN A 99 -24.97 -20.97 -37.46
CA ASN A 99 -24.04 -20.97 -38.60
C ASN A 99 -24.51 -21.86 -39.78
N PHE A 100 -25.67 -22.52 -39.69
CA PHE A 100 -26.22 -23.29 -40.82
C PHE A 100 -26.82 -22.37 -41.89
N GLN A 101 -26.31 -22.48 -43.12
CA GLN A 101 -26.60 -21.55 -44.23
C GLN A 101 -28.04 -21.56 -44.77
N ASN A 102 -28.89 -22.48 -44.33
CA ASN A 102 -30.26 -22.66 -44.87
C ASN A 102 -31.35 -22.61 -43.78
N LEU A 103 -31.11 -21.90 -42.67
CA LEU A 103 -32.18 -21.62 -41.72
C LEU A 103 -33.17 -20.61 -42.30
N THR A 104 -34.47 -20.88 -42.15
CA THR A 104 -35.49 -19.89 -42.47
C THR A 104 -35.40 -18.71 -41.49
N ASN A 105 -35.80 -17.51 -41.93
CA ASN A 105 -35.78 -16.32 -41.07
C ASN A 105 -36.56 -16.54 -39.75
N ASP A 106 -37.65 -17.30 -39.78
CA ASP A 106 -38.43 -17.64 -38.58
C ASP A 106 -37.67 -18.55 -37.61
N ALA A 107 -36.83 -19.46 -38.10
CA ALA A 107 -35.99 -20.32 -37.28
C ALA A 107 -34.83 -19.53 -36.66
N ILE A 108 -34.23 -18.59 -37.42
CA ILE A 108 -33.22 -17.66 -36.90
C ILE A 108 -33.84 -16.77 -35.81
N GLN A 109 -35.04 -16.24 -36.05
CA GLN A 109 -35.75 -15.41 -35.09
C GLN A 109 -36.11 -16.19 -33.82
N SER A 110 -36.56 -17.44 -33.95
CA SER A 110 -36.86 -18.33 -32.82
C SER A 110 -35.60 -18.70 -32.02
N LEU A 111 -34.46 -18.93 -32.69
CA LEU A 111 -33.16 -19.18 -32.04
C LEU A 111 -32.63 -17.92 -31.34
N MET A 112 -32.82 -16.74 -31.93
CA MET A 112 -32.48 -15.45 -31.31
C MET A 112 -33.36 -15.17 -30.08
N GLU A 113 -34.66 -15.45 -30.16
CA GLU A 113 -35.61 -15.42 -29.03
C GLU A 113 -35.20 -16.38 -27.90
N LEU A 114 -34.79 -17.61 -28.26
CA LEU A 114 -34.37 -18.62 -27.29
C LEU A 114 -33.02 -18.27 -26.66
N LYS A 115 -32.07 -17.76 -27.45
CA LYS A 115 -30.80 -17.18 -26.96
C LYS A 115 -31.06 -15.98 -26.05
N LYS A 116 -31.98 -15.08 -26.40
CA LYS A 116 -32.41 -13.96 -25.55
C LYS A 116 -33.03 -14.46 -24.24
N LYS A 117 -33.93 -15.44 -24.28
CA LYS A 117 -34.52 -16.04 -23.06
C LYS A 117 -33.47 -16.75 -22.20
N PHE A 118 -32.48 -17.40 -22.80
CA PHE A 118 -31.41 -18.08 -22.07
C PHE A 118 -30.38 -17.11 -21.49
N ILE A 119 -29.99 -16.06 -22.23
CA ILE A 119 -29.13 -14.96 -21.73
C ILE A 119 -29.84 -14.17 -20.62
N LYS A 120 -31.16 -13.96 -20.72
CA LYS A 120 -31.97 -13.34 -19.66
C LYS A 120 -32.06 -14.20 -18.40
N LYS A 121 -31.79 -15.51 -18.51
CA LYS A 121 -31.74 -16.48 -17.40
C LYS A 121 -30.31 -16.73 -16.90
N ARG A 122 -29.28 -16.35 -17.68
CA ARG A 122 -27.87 -16.34 -17.28
C ARG A 122 -27.76 -15.32 -16.15
N ASP A 123 -27.56 -15.87 -14.96
CA ASP A 123 -27.73 -15.25 -13.66
C ASP A 123 -27.43 -13.74 -13.64
N GLN A 124 -28.49 -12.93 -13.53
CA GLN A 124 -28.38 -11.52 -13.12
C GLN A 124 -27.44 -11.38 -11.92
N SER A 125 -27.42 -12.39 -11.03
CA SER A 125 -26.51 -12.48 -9.89
C SER A 125 -25.02 -12.54 -10.28
N VAL A 126 -24.64 -13.27 -11.33
CA VAL A 126 -23.24 -13.41 -11.77
C VAL A 126 -22.74 -12.11 -12.41
N ILE A 127 -23.55 -11.47 -13.25
CA ILE A 127 -23.21 -10.16 -13.84
C ILE A 127 -23.16 -9.09 -12.74
N PHE A 128 -24.13 -9.13 -11.83
CA PHE A 128 -24.18 -8.27 -10.65
C PHE A 128 -22.91 -8.42 -9.79
N ASP A 129 -22.50 -9.65 -9.47
CA ASP A 129 -21.32 -9.92 -8.64
C ASP A 129 -20.02 -9.54 -9.34
N LYS A 130 -19.93 -9.70 -10.67
CA LYS A 130 -18.78 -9.23 -11.45
C LYS A 130 -18.67 -7.70 -11.45
N ILE A 131 -19.76 -6.98 -11.72
CA ILE A 131 -19.74 -5.51 -11.73
C ILE A 131 -19.49 -4.99 -10.31
N LYS A 132 -20.12 -5.58 -9.29
CA LYS A 132 -19.92 -5.24 -7.88
C LYS A 132 -18.48 -5.49 -7.43
N SER A 133 -17.89 -6.62 -7.76
CA SER A 133 -16.48 -6.91 -7.44
C SER A 133 -15.52 -5.98 -8.20
N ALA A 134 -15.84 -5.63 -9.45
CA ALA A 134 -15.08 -4.67 -10.23
C ALA A 134 -15.11 -3.24 -9.65
N THR A 135 -16.12 -2.86 -8.84
CA THR A 135 -16.12 -1.54 -8.17
C THR A 135 -14.92 -1.33 -7.22
N TYR A 136 -14.27 -2.40 -6.80
CA TYR A 136 -13.05 -2.37 -5.98
C TYR A 136 -11.76 -2.38 -6.80
N GLN A 137 -11.83 -2.59 -8.11
CA GLN A 137 -10.66 -2.58 -9.01
C GLN A 137 -10.30 -1.14 -9.44
N PRO A 138 -9.09 -0.90 -9.97
CA PRO A 138 -8.72 0.39 -10.55
C PRO A 138 -9.72 0.85 -11.63
N LEU A 139 -9.89 2.17 -11.80
CA LEU A 139 -10.93 2.74 -12.66
C LEU A 139 -10.86 2.25 -14.12
N GLN A 140 -9.66 2.01 -14.64
CA GLN A 140 -9.44 1.49 -15.99
C GLN A 140 -9.92 0.03 -16.15
N GLU A 141 -9.66 -0.83 -15.17
CA GLU A 141 -10.15 -2.21 -15.21
C GLU A 141 -11.66 -2.26 -15.01
N PHE A 142 -12.17 -1.42 -14.09
CA PHE A 142 -13.60 -1.28 -13.87
C PHE A 142 -14.36 -0.91 -15.14
N ILE A 143 -13.85 0.05 -15.93
CA ILE A 143 -14.57 0.47 -17.14
C ILE A 143 -14.56 -0.57 -18.24
N LEU A 144 -13.49 -1.37 -18.33
CA LEU A 144 -13.45 -2.50 -19.27
C LEU A 144 -14.49 -3.55 -18.90
N VAL A 145 -14.60 -3.91 -17.62
CA VAL A 145 -15.64 -4.84 -17.12
C VAL A 145 -17.04 -4.26 -17.32
N LEU A 146 -17.21 -2.96 -17.04
CA LEU A 146 -18.49 -2.27 -17.20
C LEU A 146 -18.94 -2.29 -18.67
N LEU A 147 -18.06 -1.96 -19.61
CA LEU A 147 -18.39 -1.97 -21.04
C LEU A 147 -18.69 -3.38 -21.55
N ASP A 148 -17.89 -4.38 -21.19
CA ASP A 148 -18.06 -5.76 -21.63
C ASP A 148 -19.41 -6.35 -21.15
N GLU A 149 -19.78 -6.09 -19.89
CA GLU A 149 -20.99 -6.67 -19.29
C GLU A 149 -22.26 -5.80 -19.52
N SER A 150 -22.11 -4.50 -19.82
CA SER A 150 -23.24 -3.57 -19.99
C SER A 150 -24.16 -3.90 -21.16
N ASN A 151 -23.64 -4.51 -22.23
CA ASN A 151 -24.40 -4.85 -23.43
C ASN A 151 -25.50 -5.92 -23.20
N HIS A 152 -25.56 -6.49 -21.99
CA HIS A 152 -26.38 -7.67 -21.73
C HIS A 152 -27.41 -7.52 -20.60
N ASN A 153 -27.34 -6.50 -19.72
CA ASN A 153 -28.24 -6.46 -18.55
C ASN A 153 -28.45 -5.07 -17.90
N LEU A 154 -29.35 -4.26 -18.45
CA LEU A 154 -29.78 -2.97 -17.88
C LEU A 154 -30.28 -3.10 -16.42
N ASP A 155 -31.04 -4.16 -16.12
CA ASP A 155 -31.63 -4.36 -14.80
C ASP A 155 -30.57 -4.64 -13.72
N ALA A 156 -29.53 -5.41 -14.06
CA ALA A 156 -28.42 -5.67 -13.15
C ALA A 156 -27.65 -4.38 -12.81
N LEU A 157 -27.40 -3.51 -13.80
CA LEU A 157 -26.75 -2.22 -13.57
C LEU A 157 -27.58 -1.32 -12.64
N LYS A 158 -28.90 -1.24 -12.86
CA LYS A 158 -29.82 -0.51 -11.98
C LYS A 158 -29.79 -1.05 -10.56
N GLN A 159 -29.78 -2.37 -10.40
CA GLN A 159 -29.70 -3.02 -9.10
C GLN A 159 -28.36 -2.74 -8.38
N VAL A 160 -27.23 -2.75 -9.10
CA VAL A 160 -25.93 -2.36 -8.53
C VAL A 160 -25.97 -0.91 -8.07
N LEU A 161 -26.49 0.00 -8.90
CA LEU A 161 -26.58 1.42 -8.56
C LEU A 161 -27.46 1.66 -7.33
N GLU A 162 -28.64 1.02 -7.27
CA GLU A 162 -29.58 1.12 -6.16
C GLU A 162 -29.00 0.56 -4.85
N GLN A 163 -28.33 -0.60 -4.89
CA GLN A 163 -27.69 -1.17 -3.69
C GLN A 163 -26.51 -0.34 -3.19
N CYS A 164 -25.71 0.23 -4.09
CA CYS A 164 -24.56 1.07 -3.73
C CYS A 164 -24.99 2.42 -3.15
N LEU A 165 -26.11 2.99 -3.62
CA LEU A 165 -26.61 4.29 -3.15
C LEU A 165 -27.55 4.19 -1.94
N GLY A 166 -28.38 3.15 -1.88
CA GLY A 166 -29.48 3.09 -0.93
C GLY A 166 -30.41 4.30 -1.10
N ARG A 167 -30.44 5.18 -0.09
CA ARG A 167 -31.22 6.44 -0.11
C ARG A 167 -30.39 7.69 -0.43
N LEU A 168 -29.08 7.55 -0.58
CA LEU A 168 -28.16 8.66 -0.78
C LEU A 168 -28.08 9.05 -2.26
N LYS A 169 -27.83 10.32 -2.55
CA LYS A 169 -27.45 10.75 -3.90
C LYS A 169 -25.96 10.47 -4.13
N ILE A 170 -25.56 10.24 -5.39
CA ILE A 170 -24.13 10.00 -5.72
C ILE A 170 -23.25 11.15 -5.18
N SER A 171 -23.70 12.39 -5.31
CA SER A 171 -22.98 13.58 -4.81
C SER A 171 -22.74 13.59 -3.30
N GLU A 172 -23.56 12.89 -2.51
CA GLU A 172 -23.49 12.82 -1.05
C GLU A 172 -22.48 11.77 -0.54
N LEU A 173 -21.94 10.93 -1.43
CA LEU A 173 -20.95 9.91 -1.06
C LEU A 173 -19.58 10.53 -0.80
N LYS A 174 -18.90 10.07 0.25
CA LYS A 174 -17.61 10.62 0.69
C LYS A 174 -16.41 10.23 -0.18
N SER A 175 -16.42 9.02 -0.76
CA SER A 175 -15.31 8.55 -1.59
C SER A 175 -15.44 9.06 -3.02
N VAL A 176 -14.49 9.90 -3.44
CA VAL A 176 -14.51 10.51 -4.77
C VAL A 176 -14.39 9.47 -5.87
N GLU A 177 -13.46 8.51 -5.73
CA GLU A 177 -13.28 7.42 -6.70
C GLU A 177 -14.55 6.59 -6.87
N TYR A 178 -15.21 6.28 -5.76
CA TYR A 178 -16.45 5.50 -5.75
C TYR A 178 -17.61 6.25 -6.41
N ARG A 179 -17.71 7.59 -6.20
CA ARG A 179 -18.70 8.43 -6.91
C ARG A 179 -18.56 8.34 -8.42
N ILE A 180 -17.34 8.39 -8.94
CA ILE A 180 -17.09 8.30 -10.39
C ILE A 180 -17.56 6.95 -10.91
N LYS A 181 -17.22 5.86 -10.24
CA LYS A 181 -17.65 4.51 -10.66
C LYS A 181 -19.17 4.41 -10.73
N LEU A 182 -19.89 5.02 -9.78
CA LEU A 182 -21.34 5.07 -9.79
C LEU A 182 -21.90 6.01 -10.86
N TYR A 183 -21.27 7.16 -11.12
CA TYR A 183 -21.63 8.01 -12.26
C TYR A 183 -21.39 7.30 -13.60
N LEU A 184 -20.31 6.54 -13.75
CA LEU A 184 -20.05 5.72 -14.94
C LEU A 184 -21.12 4.64 -15.12
N ILE A 185 -21.54 3.98 -14.04
CA ILE A 185 -22.68 3.03 -14.07
C ILE A 185 -23.96 3.76 -14.49
N GLN A 186 -24.26 4.91 -13.87
CA GLN A 186 -25.47 5.68 -14.16
C GLN A 186 -25.49 6.20 -15.61
N ALA A 187 -24.36 6.66 -16.13
CA ALA A 187 -24.22 7.06 -17.53
C ALA A 187 -24.41 5.86 -18.48
N THR A 188 -23.91 4.69 -18.11
CA THR A 188 -24.13 3.44 -18.85
C THR A 188 -25.61 3.04 -18.85
N ILE A 189 -26.30 3.19 -17.73
CA ILE A 189 -27.76 2.97 -17.64
C ILE A 189 -28.48 3.93 -18.58
N CYS A 190 -28.21 5.24 -18.50
CA CYS A 190 -28.82 6.23 -19.38
C CYS A 190 -28.50 5.98 -20.86
N LYS A 191 -27.28 5.51 -21.19
CA LYS A 191 -26.93 5.05 -22.55
C LYS A 191 -27.86 3.93 -23.00
N LEU A 192 -28.01 2.87 -22.20
CA LEU A 192 -28.81 1.70 -22.53
C LEU A 192 -30.32 2.00 -22.59
N GLU A 193 -30.77 3.02 -21.86
CA GLU A 193 -32.13 3.56 -21.92
C GLU A 193 -32.36 4.50 -23.12
N ASN A 194 -31.34 4.71 -23.95
CA ASN A 194 -31.37 5.64 -25.08
C ASN A 194 -31.62 7.10 -24.64
N GLU A 195 -31.04 7.48 -23.49
CA GLU A 195 -30.97 8.85 -22.94
C GLU A 195 -29.52 9.41 -22.97
N PRO A 196 -28.86 9.51 -24.14
CA PRO A 196 -27.44 9.83 -24.26
C PRO A 196 -27.07 11.26 -23.82
N VAL A 197 -28.02 12.21 -23.89
CA VAL A 197 -27.80 13.58 -23.39
C VAL A 197 -27.59 13.55 -21.88
N LYS A 198 -28.49 12.88 -21.16
CA LYS A 198 -28.40 12.68 -19.72
C LYS A 198 -27.21 11.82 -19.34
N ALA A 199 -26.87 10.81 -20.15
CA ALA A 199 -25.62 10.07 -19.98
C ALA A 199 -24.40 10.99 -20.06
N LEU A 200 -24.35 11.91 -21.03
CA LEU A 200 -23.27 12.87 -21.17
C LEU A 200 -23.23 13.88 -20.01
N ASP A 201 -24.38 14.37 -19.55
CA ASP A 201 -24.46 15.23 -18.38
C ASP A 201 -23.95 14.51 -17.12
N ILE A 202 -24.28 13.23 -16.96
CA ILE A 202 -23.78 12.38 -15.86
C ILE A 202 -22.28 12.12 -15.98
N LEU A 203 -21.75 11.84 -17.18
CA LEU A 203 -20.31 11.70 -17.41
C LEU A 203 -19.57 13.02 -17.15
N HIS A 204 -20.21 14.14 -17.47
CA HIS A 204 -19.72 15.46 -17.16
C HIS A 204 -19.72 15.72 -15.66
N ASP A 205 -20.77 15.32 -14.94
CA ASP A 205 -20.80 15.36 -13.47
C ASP A 205 -19.72 14.45 -12.86
N ALA A 206 -19.45 13.28 -13.45
CA ALA A 206 -18.36 12.40 -13.06
C ALA A 206 -17.00 13.10 -13.20
N LEU A 207 -16.82 13.84 -14.31
CA LEU A 207 -15.61 14.58 -14.62
C LEU A 207 -15.42 15.80 -13.71
N LEU A 208 -16.49 16.54 -13.44
CA LEU A 208 -16.50 17.66 -12.49
C LEU A 208 -16.22 17.18 -11.06
N CYS A 209 -16.75 16.01 -10.68
CA CYS A 209 -16.53 15.44 -9.36
C CYS A 209 -15.10 14.93 -9.14
N TYR A 210 -14.41 14.50 -10.21
CA TYR A 210 -13.02 14.06 -10.13
C TYR A 210 -12.27 14.27 -11.44
N PRO A 211 -11.69 15.46 -11.61
CA PRO A 211 -11.00 15.79 -12.83
C PRO A 211 -9.57 15.23 -12.82
N HIS A 212 -9.42 13.90 -12.83
CA HIS A 212 -8.14 13.18 -12.87
C HIS A 212 -7.91 12.52 -14.23
N ASP A 213 -6.66 12.35 -14.65
CA ASP A 213 -6.32 11.80 -15.97
C ASP A 213 -6.88 10.37 -16.18
N ASP A 214 -7.00 9.59 -15.11
CA ASP A 214 -7.65 8.27 -15.17
C ASP A 214 -9.11 8.35 -15.55
N VAL A 215 -9.85 9.35 -15.06
CA VAL A 215 -11.25 9.56 -15.47
C VAL A 215 -11.31 9.98 -16.92
N VAL A 216 -10.39 10.82 -17.37
CA VAL A 216 -10.29 11.20 -18.79
C VAL A 216 -10.04 9.98 -19.65
N ASN A 217 -9.08 9.13 -19.28
CA ASN A 217 -8.77 7.89 -19.99
C ASN A 217 -9.99 6.95 -20.01
N CYS A 218 -10.69 6.81 -18.88
CA CYS A 218 -11.92 6.04 -18.80
C CYS A 218 -13.03 6.64 -19.68
N LEU A 219 -13.25 7.94 -19.65
CA LEU A 219 -14.22 8.61 -20.52
C LEU A 219 -13.86 8.45 -21.99
N VAL A 220 -12.57 8.51 -22.34
CA VAL A 220 -12.10 8.26 -23.71
C VAL A 220 -12.37 6.81 -24.12
N ILE A 221 -12.13 5.83 -23.24
CA ILE A 221 -12.47 4.42 -23.48
C ILE A 221 -14.00 4.26 -23.66
N PHE A 222 -14.79 4.91 -22.81
CA PHE A 222 -16.25 4.88 -22.85
C PHE A 222 -16.82 5.53 -24.11
N ILE A 223 -16.24 6.64 -24.56
CA ILE A 223 -16.61 7.37 -25.78
C ILE A 223 -16.12 6.63 -27.03
N ASN A 224 -14.97 5.95 -26.96
CA ASN A 224 -14.43 5.17 -28.07
C ASN A 224 -15.21 3.87 -28.34
N ASP A 225 -16.12 3.47 -27.45
CA ASP A 225 -17.09 2.43 -27.75
C ASP A 225 -17.99 2.90 -28.91
N ASN A 226 -17.84 2.23 -30.06
CA ASN A 226 -18.45 2.63 -31.33
C ASN A 226 -19.97 2.86 -31.20
N GLU A 227 -20.66 2.09 -30.36
CA GLU A 227 -22.10 2.21 -30.18
C GLU A 227 -22.49 3.47 -29.38
N PHE A 228 -21.76 3.80 -28.32
CA PHE A 228 -21.99 5.03 -27.57
C PHE A 228 -21.68 6.27 -28.41
N TYR A 229 -20.54 6.26 -29.13
CA TYR A 229 -20.17 7.34 -30.04
C TYR A 229 -21.27 7.58 -31.09
N GLN A 230 -21.84 6.53 -31.69
CA GLN A 230 -22.95 6.65 -32.64
C GLN A 230 -24.24 7.17 -31.98
N THR A 231 -24.60 6.73 -30.77
CA THR A 231 -25.81 7.19 -30.07
C THR A 231 -25.70 8.65 -29.59
N LEU A 232 -24.51 9.05 -29.11
CA LEU A 232 -24.17 10.40 -28.71
C LEU A 232 -24.15 11.37 -29.89
N ILE A 233 -23.64 10.87 -31.02
CA ILE A 233 -23.79 11.49 -32.31
C ILE A 233 -25.27 11.63 -32.59
N ASN A 234 -26.08 10.57 -32.65
CA ASN A 234 -27.47 10.65 -33.13
C ASN A 234 -28.40 11.62 -32.36
N GLN A 235 -28.27 11.82 -31.04
CA GLN A 235 -29.32 12.47 -30.23
C GLN A 235 -28.96 13.78 -29.49
N ASN A 236 -27.76 14.35 -29.67
CA ASN A 236 -27.51 15.69 -29.10
C ASN A 236 -28.31 16.78 -29.84
N ASN A 237 -28.98 17.64 -29.04
CA ASN A 237 -29.83 18.79 -29.38
C ASN A 237 -29.22 19.76 -30.41
N TYR A 238 -29.13 19.30 -31.66
CA TYR A 238 -28.79 20.12 -32.80
C TYR A 238 -29.92 21.11 -33.12
N ASP A 239 -31.17 20.75 -32.81
CA ASP A 239 -32.28 21.68 -32.98
C ASP A 239 -32.09 22.91 -32.09
N PHE A 240 -31.46 22.84 -30.93
CA PHE A 240 -31.18 24.06 -30.18
C PHE A 240 -30.06 24.93 -30.79
N ILE A 241 -28.99 24.35 -31.33
CA ILE A 241 -27.89 25.12 -31.95
C ILE A 241 -28.28 25.64 -33.35
N VAL A 242 -29.24 24.99 -34.03
CA VAL A 242 -29.59 25.28 -35.43
C VAL A 242 -31.03 25.77 -35.66
N SER A 243 -31.97 25.53 -34.74
CA SER A 243 -33.32 26.13 -34.74
C SER A 243 -33.41 27.44 -33.95
N VAL A 244 -32.32 27.90 -33.32
CA VAL A 244 -32.23 29.29 -32.88
C VAL A 244 -32.24 30.15 -34.14
N ASN A 245 -33.44 30.56 -34.51
CA ASN A 245 -33.69 31.73 -35.33
C ASN A 245 -32.84 32.84 -34.70
N ILE A 246 -31.88 33.39 -35.45
CA ILE A 246 -30.93 34.41 -34.97
C ILE A 246 -31.71 35.70 -34.69
N ASN A 247 -32.49 35.68 -33.63
CA ASN A 247 -33.09 36.86 -33.05
C ASN A 247 -32.11 37.27 -31.96
N PRO A 248 -31.35 38.37 -32.16
CA PRO A 248 -30.47 38.87 -31.12
C PRO A 248 -31.26 39.00 -29.82
N PRO A 249 -30.68 38.67 -28.65
CA PRO A 249 -31.41 38.66 -27.39
C PRO A 249 -32.23 39.95 -27.24
N THR A 250 -33.55 39.80 -27.22
CA THR A 250 -34.51 40.91 -27.25
C THR A 250 -34.49 41.72 -25.96
N THR A 251 -33.91 41.19 -24.88
CA THR A 251 -33.90 41.82 -23.56
C THR A 251 -32.61 42.63 -23.35
N ILE A 252 -32.73 43.89 -23.76
CA ILE A 252 -31.76 44.98 -23.77
C ILE A 252 -31.56 45.54 -22.34
N MET A 253 -30.77 44.87 -21.49
CA MET A 253 -30.14 45.56 -20.34
C MET A 253 -28.63 45.74 -20.54
N ASN A 254 -27.95 44.72 -21.07
CA ASN A 254 -26.48 44.77 -21.19
C ASN A 254 -25.98 45.50 -22.46
N LEU A 255 -26.83 45.70 -23.47
CA LEU A 255 -26.48 46.44 -24.70
C LEU A 255 -26.23 47.93 -24.47
N LYS A 256 -26.79 48.55 -23.43
CA LYS A 256 -26.51 49.98 -23.13
C LYS A 256 -25.05 50.22 -22.75
N PHE A 257 -24.41 49.25 -22.07
CA PHE A 257 -22.98 49.30 -21.75
C PHE A 257 -22.10 49.05 -22.99
N LEU A 258 -22.60 48.33 -23.98
CA LEU A 258 -21.86 47.94 -25.18
C LEU A 258 -22.04 48.88 -26.38
N LYS A 259 -23.03 49.79 -26.35
CA LYS A 259 -23.24 50.83 -27.39
C LYS A 259 -22.03 51.74 -27.62
N LYS A 260 -21.08 51.80 -26.67
CA LYS A 260 -19.84 52.57 -26.78
C LYS A 260 -18.66 51.77 -27.36
N ASN A 261 -18.80 50.46 -27.56
CA ASN A 261 -17.75 49.62 -28.13
C ASN A 261 -17.83 49.66 -29.67
N ASN A 262 -16.91 50.40 -30.30
CA ASN A 262 -16.85 50.58 -31.75
C ASN A 262 -16.64 49.26 -32.51
N GLN A 263 -15.91 48.31 -31.92
CA GLN A 263 -15.61 47.02 -32.52
C GLN A 263 -16.87 46.14 -32.57
N LEU A 264 -17.61 45.99 -31.46
CA LEU A 264 -18.88 45.27 -31.45
C LEU A 264 -19.92 45.89 -32.39
N THR A 265 -19.94 47.21 -32.51
CA THR A 265 -20.83 47.92 -33.44
C THR A 265 -20.48 47.67 -34.91
N MET A 266 -19.18 47.62 -35.23
CA MET A 266 -18.68 47.29 -36.57
C MET A 266 -19.05 45.85 -36.93
N ILE A 267 -18.78 44.90 -36.03
CA ILE A 267 -19.09 43.48 -36.21
C ILE A 267 -20.60 43.34 -36.46
N LYS A 268 -21.44 44.01 -35.64
CA LYS A 268 -22.90 44.04 -35.78
C LYS A 268 -23.38 44.44 -37.17
N LYS A 269 -22.79 45.48 -37.73
CA LYS A 269 -23.11 45.94 -39.08
C LYS A 269 -22.69 44.91 -40.14
N TYR A 270 -21.57 44.23 -39.91
CA TYR A 270 -21.03 43.23 -40.83
C TYR A 270 -21.87 41.94 -40.86
N GLU A 271 -22.21 41.38 -39.69
CA GLU A 271 -23.07 40.19 -39.63
C GLU A 271 -24.48 40.47 -40.13
N GLN A 272 -25.03 41.66 -39.84
CA GLN A 272 -26.28 42.11 -40.47
C GLN A 272 -26.14 42.21 -42.00
N SER A 273 -24.96 42.52 -42.52
CA SER A 273 -24.69 42.56 -43.96
C SER A 273 -24.59 41.15 -44.56
N ILE A 274 -23.91 40.20 -43.90
CA ILE A 274 -23.90 38.79 -44.30
C ILE A 274 -25.33 38.25 -44.29
N ILE A 275 -26.03 38.39 -43.17
CA ILE A 275 -27.40 37.93 -43.00
C ILE A 275 -28.29 38.55 -44.09
N LYS A 276 -28.29 39.88 -44.29
CA LYS A 276 -29.17 40.52 -45.29
C LYS A 276 -28.81 40.15 -46.74
N ARG A 277 -27.53 40.00 -47.07
CA ARG A 277 -27.10 39.75 -48.46
C ARG A 277 -27.16 38.26 -48.83
N MET A 278 -27.16 37.35 -47.86
CA MET A 278 -26.88 35.93 -48.11
C MET A 278 -27.95 34.98 -47.55
N GLN A 279 -29.16 35.47 -47.25
CA GLN A 279 -30.27 34.67 -46.70
C GLN A 279 -30.58 33.39 -47.51
N ASN A 280 -30.21 33.35 -48.78
CA ASN A 280 -30.55 32.25 -49.69
C ASN A 280 -29.35 31.42 -50.18
N ASN A 281 -28.11 31.71 -49.76
CA ASN A 281 -26.94 30.96 -50.20
C ASN A 281 -26.01 30.63 -49.01
N LEU A 282 -26.13 29.41 -48.50
CA LEU A 282 -25.36 28.92 -47.36
C LEU A 282 -23.86 28.82 -47.65
N LEU A 283 -23.47 28.50 -48.89
CA LEU A 283 -22.06 28.41 -49.29
C LEU A 283 -21.41 29.79 -49.30
N GLN A 284 -22.08 30.77 -49.90
CA GLN A 284 -21.59 32.14 -49.90
C GLN A 284 -21.49 32.70 -48.47
N SER A 285 -22.43 32.32 -47.59
CA SER A 285 -22.39 32.66 -46.17
C SER A 285 -21.15 32.06 -45.49
N ALA A 286 -20.87 30.77 -45.70
CA ALA A 286 -19.70 30.10 -45.14
C ALA A 286 -18.39 30.77 -45.59
N LEU A 287 -18.25 31.04 -46.89
CA LEU A 287 -17.06 31.68 -47.46
C LEU A 287 -16.89 33.11 -46.95
N SER A 288 -17.98 33.85 -46.77
CA SER A 288 -17.90 35.22 -46.25
C SER A 288 -17.43 35.30 -44.80
N TYR A 289 -17.73 34.30 -43.97
CA TYR A 289 -17.15 34.21 -42.62
C TYR A 289 -15.66 33.86 -42.65
N ILE A 290 -15.21 33.06 -43.63
CA ILE A 290 -13.77 32.82 -43.85
C ILE A 290 -13.08 34.13 -44.26
N ASP A 291 -13.62 34.85 -45.24
CA ASP A 291 -13.09 36.14 -45.68
C ASP A 291 -13.06 37.15 -44.53
N TYR A 292 -14.05 37.10 -43.64
CA TYR A 292 -14.12 37.97 -42.48
C TYR A 292 -12.99 37.74 -41.46
N CYS A 293 -12.34 36.58 -41.48
CA CYS A 293 -11.13 36.35 -40.68
C CYS A 293 -10.01 37.33 -41.06
N MET A 294 -9.93 37.76 -42.33
CA MET A 294 -8.93 38.73 -42.80
C MET A 294 -9.13 40.14 -42.23
N VAL A 295 -10.37 40.46 -41.83
CA VAL A 295 -10.76 41.78 -41.28
C VAL A 295 -10.62 41.84 -39.76
N ALA A 296 -10.49 40.70 -39.09
CA ALA A 296 -10.46 40.59 -37.63
C ALA A 296 -9.17 41.12 -36.95
N HIS A 297 -8.19 41.64 -37.71
CA HIS A 297 -6.97 42.32 -37.27
C HIS A 297 -6.37 41.81 -35.94
N GLY A 298 -5.88 40.56 -35.94
CA GLY A 298 -5.15 39.99 -34.80
C GLY A 298 -6.02 39.60 -33.59
N ASN A 299 -7.34 39.80 -33.64
CA ASN A 299 -8.24 39.27 -32.61
C ASN A 299 -8.48 37.77 -32.87
N ALA A 300 -7.75 36.93 -32.14
CA ALA A 300 -7.83 35.48 -32.27
C ALA A 300 -9.23 34.92 -31.95
N THR A 301 -9.92 35.48 -30.97
CA THR A 301 -11.30 35.08 -30.61
C THR A 301 -12.25 35.27 -31.78
N MET A 302 -12.17 36.41 -32.47
CA MET A 302 -12.98 36.69 -33.67
C MET A 302 -12.64 35.73 -34.82
N ILE A 303 -11.35 35.50 -35.09
CA ILE A 303 -10.92 34.59 -36.17
C ILE A 303 -11.44 33.18 -35.90
N ALA A 304 -11.21 32.64 -34.68
CA ALA A 304 -11.66 31.32 -34.28
C ALA A 304 -13.19 31.19 -34.37
N THR A 305 -13.93 32.21 -33.95
CA THR A 305 -15.40 32.20 -33.99
C THR A 305 -15.94 32.29 -35.42
N ASN A 306 -15.33 33.10 -36.27
CA ASN A 306 -15.72 33.22 -37.68
C ASN A 306 -15.51 31.89 -38.43
N MET A 307 -14.35 31.25 -38.23
CA MET A 307 -14.08 29.92 -38.78
C MET A 307 -15.08 28.88 -38.27
N LEU A 308 -15.44 28.95 -36.98
CA LEU A 308 -16.41 28.05 -36.36
C LEU A 308 -17.82 28.20 -36.97
N ILE A 309 -18.24 29.44 -37.23
CA ILE A 309 -19.52 29.71 -37.91
C ILE A 309 -19.47 29.25 -39.37
N ALA A 310 -18.35 29.43 -40.06
CA ALA A 310 -18.17 28.85 -41.40
C ALA A 310 -18.36 27.32 -41.37
N CYS A 311 -17.78 26.62 -40.38
CA CYS A 311 -18.01 25.19 -40.19
C CYS A 311 -19.50 24.84 -39.99
N LEU A 312 -20.25 25.64 -39.22
CA LEU A 312 -21.69 25.45 -39.03
C LEU A 312 -22.47 25.59 -40.35
N TYR A 313 -22.13 26.56 -41.20
CA TYR A 313 -22.77 26.72 -42.52
C TYR A 313 -22.41 25.57 -43.48
N PHE A 314 -21.15 25.11 -43.51
CA PHE A 314 -20.78 23.90 -44.26
C PHE A 314 -21.54 22.66 -43.77
N HIS A 315 -21.71 22.53 -42.46
CA HIS A 315 -22.48 21.43 -41.91
C HIS A 315 -23.98 21.52 -42.29
N LYS A 316 -24.57 22.73 -42.31
CA LYS A 316 -25.94 22.95 -42.82
C LYS A 316 -26.07 22.57 -44.30
N LEU A 317 -25.08 22.90 -45.13
CA LEU A 317 -25.02 22.46 -46.54
C LEU A 317 -25.03 20.93 -46.65
N MET A 318 -24.25 20.23 -45.83
CA MET A 318 -24.24 18.77 -45.81
C MET A 318 -25.62 18.17 -45.46
N LYS A 319 -26.41 18.84 -44.59
CA LYS A 319 -27.76 18.38 -44.22
C LYS A 319 -28.82 18.60 -45.30
N GLN A 320 -28.68 19.61 -46.15
CA GLN A 320 -29.73 19.97 -47.14
C GLN A 320 -29.88 18.97 -48.30
N SER A 321 -29.27 17.79 -48.24
CA SER A 321 -29.57 16.59 -49.06
C SER A 321 -29.36 16.70 -50.59
N LEU A 322 -28.96 17.85 -51.11
CA LEU A 322 -28.76 18.09 -52.55
C LEU A 322 -27.31 17.95 -53.02
N SER A 323 -26.36 17.73 -52.11
CA SER A 323 -24.94 17.65 -52.44
C SER A 323 -24.52 16.27 -52.94
N SER A 324 -23.73 16.24 -54.00
CA SER A 324 -23.04 15.05 -54.47
C SER A 324 -22.13 14.46 -53.38
N LYS A 325 -21.81 13.16 -53.45
CA LYS A 325 -20.87 12.52 -52.51
C LYS A 325 -19.51 13.23 -52.45
N ALA A 326 -19.07 13.79 -53.59
CA ALA A 326 -17.83 14.55 -53.68
C ALA A 326 -17.92 15.89 -52.92
N GLU A 327 -19.04 16.61 -53.03
CA GLU A 327 -19.28 17.84 -52.29
C GLU A 327 -19.39 17.59 -50.78
N LEU A 328 -20.10 16.53 -50.36
CA LEU A 328 -20.17 16.16 -48.94
C LEU A 328 -18.78 15.84 -48.37
N TYR A 329 -17.94 15.13 -49.13
CA TYR A 329 -16.56 14.87 -48.75
C TYR A 329 -15.73 16.15 -48.67
N ALA A 330 -15.89 17.07 -49.64
CA ALA A 330 -15.20 18.35 -49.65
C ALA A 330 -15.60 19.22 -48.45
N TYR A 331 -16.91 19.39 -48.17
CA TYR A 331 -17.40 20.16 -47.03
C TYR A 331 -16.93 19.59 -45.70
N ARG A 332 -16.98 18.26 -45.54
CA ARG A 332 -16.46 17.60 -44.35
C ARG A 332 -14.96 17.83 -44.17
N THR A 333 -14.19 17.81 -45.26
CA THR A 333 -12.74 18.06 -45.23
C THR A 333 -12.44 19.52 -44.84
N VAL A 334 -13.20 20.47 -45.37
CA VAL A 334 -13.11 21.89 -44.98
C VAL A 334 -13.46 22.07 -43.49
N ILE A 335 -14.56 21.47 -43.01
CA ILE A 335 -14.92 21.50 -41.58
C ILE A 335 -13.77 20.99 -40.72
N PHE A 336 -13.16 19.87 -41.09
CA PHE A 336 -12.06 19.29 -40.34
C PHE A 336 -10.81 20.17 -40.31
N ASN A 337 -10.40 20.71 -41.46
CA ASN A 337 -9.22 21.58 -41.55
C ASN A 337 -9.43 22.90 -40.79
N LEU A 338 -10.60 23.52 -40.93
CA LEU A 338 -10.94 24.69 -40.14
C LEU A 338 -10.97 24.36 -38.64
N SER A 339 -11.50 23.19 -38.26
CA SER A 339 -11.50 22.76 -36.86
C SER A 339 -10.10 22.59 -36.28
N LEU A 340 -9.14 22.16 -37.09
CA LEU A 340 -7.73 22.06 -36.71
C LEU A 340 -7.12 23.43 -36.41
N GLU A 341 -7.32 24.39 -37.31
CA GLU A 341 -6.84 25.77 -37.12
C GLU A 341 -7.50 26.42 -35.90
N ILE A 342 -8.82 26.27 -35.75
CA ILE A 342 -9.55 26.76 -34.58
C ILE A 342 -9.00 26.11 -33.31
N PHE A 343 -8.73 24.80 -33.30
CA PHE A 343 -8.19 24.11 -32.13
C PHE A 343 -6.84 24.69 -31.69
N GLN A 344 -5.92 24.89 -32.63
CA GLN A 344 -4.61 25.48 -32.36
C GLN A 344 -4.73 26.92 -31.87
N MET A 345 -5.53 27.74 -32.55
CA MET A 345 -5.73 29.14 -32.17
C MET A 345 -6.34 29.26 -30.78
N THR A 346 -7.34 28.44 -30.49
CA THR A 346 -8.04 28.41 -29.21
C THR A 346 -7.07 28.09 -28.07
N ARG A 347 -6.21 27.10 -28.27
CA ARG A 347 -5.22 26.68 -27.26
C ARG A 347 -4.19 27.76 -26.93
N HIS A 348 -3.80 28.54 -27.93
CA HIS A 348 -2.69 29.48 -27.80
C HIS A 348 -3.14 30.89 -27.43
N TYR A 349 -4.33 31.31 -27.87
CA TYR A 349 -4.69 32.73 -27.87
C TYR A 349 -6.04 33.05 -27.22
N LEU A 350 -6.90 32.06 -26.97
CA LEU A 350 -8.22 32.33 -26.39
C LEU A 350 -8.23 32.16 -24.88
N PRO A 351 -9.08 32.93 -24.17
CA PRO A 351 -9.26 32.75 -22.74
C PRO A 351 -9.95 31.41 -22.45
N LEU A 352 -9.63 30.87 -21.28
CA LEU A 352 -9.94 29.51 -20.87
C LEU A 352 -11.45 29.19 -20.88
N HIS A 353 -12.33 30.16 -20.61
CA HIS A 353 -13.76 29.94 -20.67
C HIS A 353 -14.30 29.75 -22.11
N LEU A 354 -13.67 30.38 -23.10
CA LEU A 354 -14.00 30.18 -24.52
C LEU A 354 -13.40 28.89 -25.08
N GLU A 355 -12.25 28.47 -24.53
CA GLU A 355 -11.57 27.23 -24.91
C GLU A 355 -12.50 26.02 -24.79
N PHE A 356 -13.19 25.88 -23.66
CA PHE A 356 -14.16 24.81 -23.43
C PHE A 356 -15.28 24.81 -24.47
N TYR A 357 -15.88 25.98 -24.67
CA TYR A 357 -17.04 26.15 -25.53
C TYR A 357 -16.70 25.79 -26.97
N ILE A 358 -15.58 26.32 -27.47
CA ILE A 358 -15.13 26.09 -28.83
C ILE A 358 -14.76 24.63 -29.02
N TYR A 359 -14.04 23.99 -28.09
CA TYR A 359 -13.71 22.57 -28.22
C TYR A 359 -14.94 21.67 -28.25
N LYS A 360 -15.96 21.96 -27.45
CA LYS A 360 -17.24 21.22 -27.48
C LYS A 360 -17.92 21.34 -28.85
N LEU A 361 -17.93 22.54 -29.44
CA LEU A 361 -18.49 22.74 -30.78
C LEU A 361 -17.67 22.05 -31.87
N LEU A 362 -16.33 22.14 -31.81
CA LEU A 362 -15.44 21.47 -32.75
C LEU A 362 -15.65 19.96 -32.72
N PHE A 363 -15.68 19.37 -31.52
CA PHE A 363 -15.98 17.96 -31.33
C PHE A 363 -17.31 17.60 -32.00
N THR A 364 -18.37 18.35 -31.71
CA THR A 364 -19.71 18.11 -32.27
C THR A 364 -19.74 18.21 -33.80
N LEU A 365 -19.10 19.24 -34.37
CA LEU A 365 -19.06 19.48 -35.82
C LEU A 365 -18.28 18.38 -36.57
N ILE A 366 -17.12 17.98 -36.04
CA ILE A 366 -16.32 16.89 -36.61
C ILE A 366 -17.11 15.58 -36.53
N SER A 367 -17.71 15.27 -35.39
CA SER A 367 -18.46 14.02 -35.21
C SER A 367 -19.68 13.93 -36.13
N ARG A 368 -20.47 15.00 -36.26
CA ARG A 368 -21.69 15.02 -37.09
C ARG A 368 -21.41 15.09 -38.59
N SER A 369 -20.40 15.86 -39.02
CA SER A 369 -20.01 15.86 -40.45
C SER A 369 -19.56 14.46 -40.90
N ASN A 370 -18.90 13.70 -40.03
CA ASN A 370 -18.57 12.29 -40.28
C ASN A 370 -19.81 11.38 -40.37
N GLU A 371 -20.82 11.59 -39.52
CA GLU A 371 -22.08 10.85 -39.55
C GLU A 371 -22.84 11.07 -40.86
N LEU A 372 -23.01 12.34 -41.28
CA LEU A 372 -23.71 12.67 -42.52
C LEU A 372 -23.02 12.05 -43.74
N LEU A 373 -21.68 12.09 -43.78
CA LEU A 373 -20.92 11.45 -44.84
C LEU A 373 -21.12 9.91 -44.83
N LYS A 374 -21.08 9.28 -43.64
CA LYS A 374 -21.33 7.83 -43.48
C LYS A 374 -22.75 7.44 -43.93
N ALA A 375 -23.77 8.21 -43.55
CA ALA A 375 -25.16 7.98 -43.93
C ALA A 375 -25.34 8.02 -45.46
N CYS A 376 -24.70 8.97 -46.14
CA CYS A 376 -24.72 9.05 -47.60
C CYS A 376 -23.95 7.90 -48.28
N CYS A 377 -22.89 7.38 -47.64
CA CYS A 377 -22.09 6.26 -48.14
C CYS A 377 -22.75 4.88 -47.94
N SER A 378 -23.70 4.74 -47.01
CA SER A 378 -24.32 3.45 -46.64
C SER A 378 -25.55 3.07 -47.48
N SER A 379 -25.89 3.86 -48.51
CA SER A 379 -26.96 3.55 -49.46
C SER A 379 -26.58 2.42 -50.45
N LYS A 380 -26.93 1.18 -50.08
CA LYS A 380 -27.28 0.01 -50.94
C LYS A 380 -26.34 -0.48 -52.05
N THR A 381 -25.08 -0.04 -52.16
CA THR A 381 -24.14 -0.72 -53.08
C THR A 381 -23.41 -1.85 -52.37
N SER A 382 -23.42 -3.04 -52.98
CA SER A 382 -22.91 -4.34 -52.49
C SER A 382 -21.38 -4.42 -52.28
N PHE A 383 -20.69 -3.29 -52.15
CA PHE A 383 -19.25 -3.26 -51.94
C PHE A 383 -18.92 -3.45 -50.46
N ARG A 384 -18.63 -4.71 -50.11
CA ARG A 384 -18.37 -5.24 -48.76
C ARG A 384 -17.01 -4.86 -48.15
N ARG A 385 -16.42 -3.72 -48.55
CA ARG A 385 -15.34 -3.09 -47.77
C ARG A 385 -15.97 -2.05 -46.88
N THR A 386 -15.75 -2.19 -45.58
CA THR A 386 -16.19 -1.30 -44.49
C THR A 386 -15.85 0.15 -44.81
N THR A 387 -16.75 0.86 -45.48
CA THR A 387 -16.66 2.31 -45.76
C THR A 387 -16.49 3.14 -44.48
N SER A 388 -16.75 2.54 -43.31
CA SER A 388 -16.43 3.09 -41.99
C SER A 388 -14.93 3.30 -41.73
N GLU A 389 -14.02 2.50 -42.30
CA GLU A 389 -12.56 2.63 -42.10
C GLU A 389 -11.92 3.71 -42.98
N LEU A 390 -12.57 4.08 -44.09
CA LEU A 390 -12.03 5.06 -45.05
C LEU A 390 -12.29 6.52 -44.66
N ILE A 391 -13.17 6.78 -43.69
CA ILE A 391 -13.68 8.15 -43.40
C ILE A 391 -13.05 8.77 -42.15
N ILE A 392 -12.51 7.97 -41.22
CA ILE A 392 -11.84 8.47 -40.00
C ILE A 392 -10.37 8.07 -40.08
N THR A 393 -9.52 8.94 -40.62
CA THR A 393 -8.06 8.75 -40.58
C THR A 393 -7.56 8.82 -39.12
N ASN A 394 -6.39 8.25 -38.84
CA ASN A 394 -5.75 8.31 -37.51
C ASN A 394 -5.64 9.75 -36.98
N ASN A 395 -5.46 10.74 -37.85
CA ASN A 395 -5.40 12.15 -37.47
C ASN A 395 -6.74 12.64 -36.88
N HIS A 396 -7.87 12.18 -37.39
CA HIS A 396 -9.19 12.54 -36.83
C HIS A 396 -9.36 12.01 -35.43
N ARG A 397 -8.98 10.74 -35.22
CA ARG A 397 -9.02 10.11 -33.91
C ARG A 397 -8.13 10.88 -32.93
N PHE A 398 -6.90 11.19 -33.33
CA PHE A 398 -5.97 11.98 -32.52
C PHE A 398 -6.57 13.34 -32.12
N ILE A 399 -7.17 14.08 -33.05
CA ILE A 399 -7.74 15.40 -32.74
C ILE A 399 -8.96 15.30 -31.83
N LEU A 400 -9.84 14.31 -32.02
CA LEU A 400 -10.96 14.08 -31.12
C LEU A 400 -10.48 13.72 -29.70
N GLU A 401 -9.43 12.90 -29.58
CA GLU A 401 -8.78 12.59 -28.30
C GLU A 401 -8.17 13.85 -27.65
N GLN A 402 -7.50 14.70 -28.43
CA GLN A 402 -6.95 15.97 -27.92
C GLN A 402 -8.05 16.96 -27.51
N LEU A 403 -9.14 17.06 -28.29
CA LEU A 403 -10.30 17.88 -27.95
C LEU A 403 -10.93 17.42 -26.63
N LEU A 404 -11.18 16.12 -26.46
CA LEU A 404 -11.74 15.56 -25.23
C LEU A 404 -10.83 15.78 -24.01
N THR A 405 -9.52 15.57 -24.20
CA THR A 405 -8.51 15.83 -23.15
C THR A 405 -8.53 17.30 -22.74
N SER A 406 -8.67 18.20 -23.71
CA SER A 406 -8.64 19.64 -23.44
C SER A 406 -9.97 20.14 -22.86
N ILE A 407 -11.12 19.66 -23.34
CA ILE A 407 -12.45 19.89 -22.72
C ILE A 407 -12.41 19.48 -21.25
N SER A 408 -11.83 18.33 -20.94
CA SER A 408 -11.68 17.85 -19.56
C SER A 408 -10.84 18.79 -18.70
N ARG A 409 -9.67 19.23 -19.22
CA ARG A 409 -8.79 20.17 -18.51
C ARG A 409 -9.48 21.50 -18.22
N VAL A 410 -10.26 22.00 -19.17
CA VAL A 410 -10.91 23.30 -19.06
C VAL A 410 -12.20 23.24 -18.21
N ALA A 411 -12.90 22.10 -18.21
CA ALA A 411 -14.06 21.88 -17.33
C ALA A 411 -13.71 22.02 -15.84
N LYS A 412 -12.44 21.79 -15.46
CA LYS A 412 -11.95 21.94 -14.08
C LYS A 412 -12.06 23.37 -13.54
N VAL A 413 -12.07 24.36 -14.42
CA VAL A 413 -11.74 25.75 -14.08
C VAL A 413 -12.72 26.79 -14.63
N SER A 414 -13.54 26.45 -15.63
CA SER A 414 -14.54 27.38 -16.19
C SER A 414 -15.97 27.06 -15.70
N PRO A 415 -16.66 27.97 -14.99
CA PRO A 415 -18.07 27.79 -14.59
C PRO A 415 -19.08 28.00 -15.73
N PHE A 416 -18.63 28.45 -16.91
CA PHE A 416 -19.51 28.83 -18.04
C PHE A 416 -19.90 27.69 -18.97
N ILE A 417 -19.77 26.46 -18.50
CA ILE A 417 -19.87 25.22 -19.28
C ILE A 417 -21.20 25.06 -20.03
N GLN A 418 -22.28 25.70 -19.57
CA GLN A 418 -23.63 25.48 -20.08
C GLN A 418 -24.24 26.65 -20.88
N LEU A 419 -23.49 27.72 -21.17
CA LEU A 419 -24.05 28.83 -21.94
C LEU A 419 -24.06 28.52 -23.45
N PRO A 420 -25.24 28.46 -24.08
CA PRO A 420 -25.31 28.33 -25.52
C PRO A 420 -24.96 29.64 -26.18
N THR A 421 -23.95 29.62 -27.04
CA THR A 421 -23.61 30.77 -27.89
C THR A 421 -24.07 30.47 -29.31
N SER A 422 -24.67 31.45 -29.97
CA SER A 422 -25.34 31.28 -31.26
C SER A 422 -24.84 32.23 -32.35
N SER A 423 -24.01 33.21 -31.99
CA SER A 423 -23.47 34.23 -32.90
C SER A 423 -22.05 34.64 -32.50
N VAL A 424 -21.35 35.35 -33.40
CA VAL A 424 -20.05 35.98 -33.07
C VAL A 424 -20.21 36.95 -31.90
N TYR A 425 -21.36 37.64 -31.81
CA TYR A 425 -21.64 38.50 -30.66
C TYR A 425 -21.74 37.72 -29.38
N ASP A 426 -22.33 36.53 -29.37
CA ASP A 426 -22.50 35.78 -28.13
C ASP A 426 -21.12 35.35 -27.61
N THR A 427 -20.20 34.95 -28.48
CA THR A 427 -18.83 34.61 -28.09
C THR A 427 -18.05 35.84 -27.61
N LEU A 428 -18.15 36.98 -28.30
CA LEU A 428 -17.51 38.24 -27.85
C LEU A 428 -18.17 38.85 -26.62
N TYR A 429 -19.47 38.61 -26.46
CA TYR A 429 -20.24 39.00 -25.29
C TYR A 429 -19.87 38.10 -24.13
N LEU A 430 -19.71 36.80 -24.34
CA LEU A 430 -19.19 35.88 -23.34
C LEU A 430 -17.72 36.10 -23.07
N GLU A 431 -16.94 36.58 -24.03
CA GLU A 431 -15.61 37.09 -23.77
C GLU A 431 -15.70 38.30 -22.85
N ALA A 432 -16.49 39.32 -23.20
CA ALA A 432 -16.56 40.56 -22.43
C ALA A 432 -17.28 40.43 -21.07
N THR A 433 -18.30 39.58 -20.98
CA THR A 433 -19.07 39.34 -19.75
C THR A 433 -18.52 38.18 -18.97
N GLY A 434 -18.02 37.15 -19.65
CA GLY A 434 -17.32 36.03 -19.05
C GLY A 434 -15.95 36.44 -18.56
N GLU A 435 -15.21 37.37 -19.18
CA GLU A 435 -14.01 37.94 -18.57
C GLU A 435 -14.35 38.64 -17.25
N LYS A 436 -15.33 39.55 -17.24
CA LYS A 436 -15.70 40.29 -16.02
C LYS A 436 -16.33 39.41 -14.94
N PHE A 437 -17.15 38.44 -15.33
CA PHE A 437 -17.73 37.49 -14.39
C PHE A 437 -16.69 36.46 -13.96
N LEU A 438 -15.85 35.93 -14.84
CA LEU A 438 -14.79 34.98 -14.50
C LEU A 438 -13.77 35.67 -13.61
N GLU A 439 -13.43 36.93 -13.87
CA GLU A 439 -12.66 37.77 -12.97
C GLU A 439 -13.38 37.89 -11.62
N LYS A 440 -14.65 38.30 -11.58
CA LYS A 440 -15.41 38.38 -10.32
C LYS A 440 -15.56 37.03 -9.61
N TYR A 441 -15.72 35.95 -10.35
CA TYR A 441 -15.92 34.59 -9.87
C TYR A 441 -14.61 34.02 -9.36
N LEU A 442 -13.50 34.18 -10.09
CA LEU A 442 -12.17 33.81 -9.66
C LEU A 442 -11.75 34.67 -8.46
N LYS A 443 -12.04 35.98 -8.44
CA LYS A 443 -11.85 36.83 -7.25
C LYS A 443 -12.72 36.38 -6.07
N PHE A 444 -13.95 35.94 -6.32
CA PHE A 444 -14.84 35.41 -5.29
C PHE A 444 -14.35 34.05 -4.76
N MET A 445 -13.95 33.14 -5.65
CA MET A 445 -13.58 31.76 -5.32
C MET A 445 -12.12 31.62 -4.86
N SER A 446 -11.23 32.51 -5.30
CA SER A 446 -9.82 32.56 -4.87
C SER A 446 -9.68 32.78 -3.38
N SER A 447 -10.64 33.49 -2.77
CA SER A 447 -10.71 33.64 -1.31
C SER A 447 -10.80 32.29 -0.56
N ASN A 448 -11.17 31.20 -1.25
CA ASN A 448 -11.40 29.90 -0.64
C ASN A 448 -10.55 28.75 -1.22
N ASN A 449 -9.84 28.95 -2.34
CA ASN A 449 -9.07 27.87 -2.98
C ASN A 449 -7.96 28.42 -3.91
N TYR A 450 -6.73 27.99 -3.64
CA TYR A 450 -5.50 28.40 -4.31
C TYR A 450 -5.48 28.13 -5.82
N ILE A 451 -6.23 27.14 -6.32
CA ILE A 451 -6.33 26.83 -7.75
C ILE A 451 -7.03 27.98 -8.49
N TYR A 452 -8.09 28.56 -7.92
CA TYR A 452 -8.77 29.69 -8.55
C TYR A 452 -7.92 30.95 -8.49
N GLN A 453 -7.14 31.13 -7.42
CA GLN A 453 -6.15 32.22 -7.34
C GLN A 453 -5.06 32.06 -8.40
N TYR A 454 -4.57 30.84 -8.64
CA TYR A 454 -3.60 30.58 -9.69
C TYR A 454 -4.15 30.92 -11.07
N ASN A 455 -5.40 30.54 -11.36
CA ASN A 455 -6.04 30.88 -12.64
C ASN A 455 -6.32 32.39 -12.76
N LEU A 456 -6.61 33.09 -11.64
CA LEU A 456 -6.72 34.54 -11.62
C LEU A 456 -5.38 35.19 -11.99
N PHE A 457 -4.29 34.74 -11.35
CA PHE A 457 -2.93 35.21 -11.63
C PHE A 457 -2.51 34.90 -13.08
N GLU A 458 -2.78 33.71 -13.57
CA GLU A 458 -2.50 33.33 -14.97
C GLU A 458 -3.25 34.25 -15.94
N GLY A 459 -4.49 34.64 -15.62
CA GLY A 459 -5.24 35.57 -16.44
C GLY A 459 -4.70 36.97 -16.47
N ILE A 460 -4.20 37.43 -15.32
CA ILE A 460 -3.47 38.68 -15.22
C ILE A 460 -2.15 38.61 -16.02
N TRP A 461 -1.43 37.50 -15.92
CA TRP A 461 -0.17 37.29 -16.62
C TRP A 461 -0.29 37.22 -18.13
N LYS A 462 -1.31 36.53 -18.63
CA LYS A 462 -1.61 36.42 -20.05
C LYS A 462 -2.37 37.64 -20.59
N GLY A 463 -2.69 38.62 -19.73
CA GLY A 463 -3.28 39.90 -20.13
C GLY A 463 -4.77 39.85 -20.49
N TRP A 464 -5.47 38.76 -20.16
CA TRP A 464 -6.92 38.66 -20.33
C TRP A 464 -7.71 38.96 -19.05
N ILE A 465 -7.03 39.34 -17.97
CA ILE A 465 -7.62 40.07 -16.84
C ILE A 465 -6.76 41.31 -16.63
N SER A 466 -7.37 42.49 -16.76
CA SER A 466 -6.66 43.74 -16.50
C SER A 466 -6.34 43.86 -15.00
N ASN A 467 -5.06 44.07 -14.66
CA ASN A 467 -4.65 44.38 -13.30
C ASN A 467 -3.52 45.42 -13.30
N GLU A 468 -3.64 46.40 -12.41
CA GLU A 468 -2.65 47.47 -12.22
C GLU A 468 -1.42 46.98 -11.42
N ASN A 469 -1.56 45.94 -10.59
CA ASN A 469 -0.49 45.39 -9.74
C ASN A 469 -0.26 43.90 -9.99
N PHE A 470 0.38 43.57 -11.11
CA PHE A 470 0.81 42.20 -11.45
C PHE A 470 1.61 41.52 -10.33
N ASN A 471 2.54 42.25 -9.70
CA ASN A 471 3.41 41.68 -8.66
C ASN A 471 2.66 41.33 -7.39
N ASP A 472 1.65 42.11 -6.99
CA ASP A 472 0.88 41.84 -5.77
C ASP A 472 0.08 40.55 -5.94
N GLU A 473 -0.58 40.36 -7.08
CA GLU A 473 -1.31 39.10 -7.34
C GLU A 473 -0.40 37.91 -7.54
N ARG A 474 0.81 38.12 -8.08
CA ARG A 474 1.84 37.08 -8.13
C ARG A 474 2.22 36.62 -6.73
N ILE A 475 2.55 37.56 -5.84
CA ILE A 475 2.96 37.27 -4.45
C ILE A 475 1.80 36.61 -3.71
N TYR A 476 0.60 37.17 -3.80
CA TYR A 476 -0.59 36.63 -3.16
C TYR A 476 -0.94 35.22 -3.66
N CYS A 477 -0.78 34.95 -4.96
CA CYS A 477 -0.93 33.61 -5.50
C CYS A 477 0.14 32.64 -4.96
N MET A 478 1.40 33.07 -4.88
CA MET A 478 2.48 32.27 -4.31
C MET A 478 2.22 31.98 -2.83
N GLU A 479 1.80 32.97 -2.05
CA GLU A 479 1.43 32.83 -0.65
C GLU A 479 0.29 31.86 -0.45
N LEU A 480 -0.78 31.92 -1.24
CA LEU A 480 -1.92 30.99 -1.13
C LEU A 480 -1.56 29.56 -1.54
N ILE A 481 -0.72 29.38 -2.57
CA ILE A 481 -0.22 28.04 -2.95
C ILE A 481 0.64 27.48 -1.82
N LEU A 482 1.56 28.29 -1.30
CA LEU A 482 2.41 27.90 -0.19
C LEU A 482 1.55 27.61 1.04
N GLU A 483 0.57 28.45 1.40
CA GLU A 483 -0.29 28.28 2.57
C GLU A 483 -1.13 26.99 2.49
N ASN A 484 -1.63 26.64 1.31
CA ASN A 484 -2.26 25.33 1.09
C ASN A 484 -1.27 24.18 1.32
N HIS A 485 -0.02 24.42 0.94
CA HIS A 485 1.21 23.73 1.32
C HIS A 485 1.66 23.91 2.78
N GLU A 486 0.81 24.40 3.69
CA GLU A 486 1.19 24.93 5.01
C GLU A 486 2.53 25.73 5.05
N TRP A 487 2.94 26.42 4.00
CA TRP A 487 4.18 27.19 3.84
C TRP A 487 3.92 28.67 3.74
N SER A 488 4.90 29.45 4.20
CA SER A 488 4.96 30.89 4.02
C SER A 488 6.12 31.28 3.09
N MET A 489 6.09 32.51 2.58
CA MET A 489 7.17 33.03 1.74
C MET A 489 8.51 33.06 2.48
N SER A 490 8.51 33.40 3.78
CA SER A 490 9.69 33.34 4.63
C SER A 490 10.26 31.94 4.78
N ASP A 491 9.48 30.91 4.46
CA ASP A 491 9.87 29.52 4.55
C ASP A 491 10.65 29.09 3.36
N VAL A 492 10.13 29.45 2.20
CA VAL A 492 10.82 29.35 0.95
C VAL A 492 12.10 30.17 1.03
N GLU A 493 12.07 31.45 1.40
CA GLU A 493 13.27 32.30 1.50
C GLU A 493 14.32 31.78 2.49
N PHE A 494 13.91 31.38 3.69
CA PHE A 494 14.81 30.81 4.70
C PHE A 494 15.52 29.56 4.19
N ILE A 495 14.81 28.72 3.43
CA ILE A 495 15.39 27.51 2.88
C ILE A 495 16.13 27.78 1.56
N LEU A 496 15.74 28.80 0.80
CA LEU A 496 16.47 29.28 -0.36
C LEU A 496 17.90 29.72 0.04
N GLN A 497 18.03 30.28 1.25
CA GLN A 497 19.29 30.68 1.89
C GLN A 497 20.09 29.51 2.49
N TRP A 498 19.54 28.29 2.58
CA TRP A 498 20.28 27.13 3.07
C TRP A 498 20.97 26.40 1.91
N PRO A 499 22.31 26.31 1.89
CA PRO A 499 23.03 25.65 0.82
C PRO A 499 22.88 24.12 0.81
N VAL A 500 22.14 23.51 1.75
CA VAL A 500 22.23 22.05 2.04
C VAL A 500 20.87 21.34 2.21
N ILE A 501 19.72 21.94 1.84
CA ILE A 501 18.45 21.17 1.81
C ILE A 501 18.22 20.60 0.41
N PRO A 502 18.01 19.27 0.27
CA PRO A 502 17.69 18.69 -1.02
C PRO A 502 16.35 19.23 -1.52
N ARG A 503 16.39 19.76 -2.74
CA ARG A 503 15.24 20.30 -3.47
C ARG A 503 14.79 19.29 -4.51
N THR A 504 13.57 19.43 -4.98
CA THR A 504 13.18 18.76 -6.23
C THR A 504 14.05 19.30 -7.39
N PRO A 505 14.12 18.60 -8.54
CA PRO A 505 14.78 19.11 -9.74
C PRO A 505 14.31 20.51 -10.16
N ASP A 506 13.09 20.89 -9.75
CA ASP A 506 12.46 22.18 -10.07
C ASP A 506 12.76 23.28 -9.03
N GLY A 507 13.62 23.02 -8.06
CA GLY A 507 14.08 24.02 -7.09
C GLY A 507 13.13 24.29 -5.92
N TRP A 508 12.02 23.55 -5.81
CA TRP A 508 11.11 23.62 -4.67
C TRP A 508 11.56 22.72 -3.54
N LEU A 509 11.09 23.09 -2.37
CA LEU A 509 11.28 22.31 -1.17
C LEU A 509 10.02 21.46 -0.98
N LEU A 510 10.11 20.37 -0.22
CA LEU A 510 8.96 19.56 0.12
C LEU A 510 8.11 20.26 1.23
N ASN A 511 7.01 20.94 0.87
CA ASN A 511 6.09 21.73 1.72
C ASN A 511 5.85 21.12 3.15
N ASN A 512 6.02 21.77 4.34
CA ASN A 512 5.03 22.51 5.20
C ASN A 512 5.72 23.18 6.49
N LYS A 513 5.29 24.37 6.99
CA LYS A 513 5.77 25.30 8.06
C LYS A 513 4.57 26.14 8.62
N HIS A 514 4.00 25.65 9.72
CA HIS A 514 3.15 26.41 10.65
C HIS A 514 3.98 27.46 11.45
N SER A 515 3.39 28.63 11.75
CA SER A 515 3.95 29.72 12.60
C SER A 515 3.53 29.66 14.07
N LEU A 516 2.64 28.74 14.43
CA LEU A 516 2.90 27.98 15.63
C LEU A 516 4.14 27.15 15.28
N GLN A 517 5.26 27.32 15.99
CA GLN A 517 6.14 26.15 16.14
C GLN A 517 5.42 25.08 17.00
N LEU A 518 4.14 24.77 16.72
CA LEU A 518 3.45 23.51 16.93
C LEU A 518 4.11 22.48 15.99
N LYS A 519 5.41 22.27 16.13
CA LYS A 519 5.82 20.89 16.05
C LYS A 519 5.33 20.28 17.36
N MET A 520 4.08 19.84 17.39
CA MET A 520 3.67 18.84 18.38
C MET A 520 4.56 17.64 18.11
N LYS A 521 5.70 17.57 18.80
CA LYS A 521 6.65 16.48 18.63
C LYS A 521 6.23 15.36 19.55
N TYR A 522 5.22 14.65 19.09
CA TYR A 522 4.94 13.31 19.56
C TYR A 522 5.63 12.34 18.61
N SER A 523 6.05 11.20 19.13
CA SER A 523 6.66 10.18 18.31
C SER A 523 6.02 8.84 18.66
N PRO A 524 5.67 8.02 17.65
CA PRO A 524 5.85 8.27 16.20
C PRO A 524 4.69 9.13 15.60
N VAL A 525 5.00 9.97 14.60
CA VAL A 525 4.19 11.15 14.19
C VAL A 525 2.94 10.78 13.39
N TYR A 526 2.98 9.74 12.57
CA TYR A 526 1.86 9.41 11.67
C TYR A 526 0.85 8.48 12.36
N GLU A 527 1.38 7.59 13.20
CA GLU A 527 0.69 6.46 13.82
C GLU A 527 -0.08 6.88 15.08
N LEU A 528 0.41 7.90 15.79
CA LEU A 528 -0.29 8.44 16.97
C LEU A 528 -1.28 9.56 16.63
N SER A 529 -1.23 10.10 15.41
CA SER A 529 -2.16 11.15 14.99
C SER A 529 -3.61 10.65 15.10
N GLN A 530 -4.52 11.49 15.59
CA GLN A 530 -5.95 11.16 15.78
C GLN A 530 -6.24 10.01 16.77
N THR A 531 -5.27 9.59 17.58
CA THR A 531 -5.49 8.55 18.59
C THR A 531 -5.92 9.16 19.94
N ASN A 532 -6.75 8.42 20.69
CA ASN A 532 -7.03 8.73 22.10
C ASN A 532 -5.78 8.71 22.98
N TYR A 533 -4.74 7.98 22.55
CA TYR A 533 -3.43 7.96 23.20
C TYR A 533 -2.80 9.35 23.14
N LEU A 534 -2.61 9.90 21.93
CA LEU A 534 -2.06 11.23 21.75
C LEU A 534 -2.92 12.32 22.40
N TYR A 535 -4.24 12.22 22.26
CA TYR A 535 -5.17 13.13 22.91
C TYR A 535 -4.96 13.19 24.43
N THR A 536 -4.78 12.04 25.06
CA THR A 536 -4.50 11.95 26.51
C THR A 536 -3.15 12.60 26.86
N LEU A 537 -2.10 12.37 26.06
CA LEU A 537 -0.79 12.99 26.28
C LEU A 537 -0.87 14.52 26.21
N LEU A 538 -1.49 15.04 25.16
CA LEU A 538 -1.64 16.48 24.94
C LEU A 538 -2.50 17.11 26.03
N HIS A 539 -3.60 16.46 26.42
CA HIS A 539 -4.46 16.95 27.49
C HIS A 539 -3.74 17.02 28.83
N ALA A 540 -3.02 15.95 29.21
CA ALA A 540 -2.25 15.94 30.45
C ALA A 540 -1.16 17.03 30.45
N ASP A 541 -0.51 17.25 29.30
CA ASP A 541 0.44 18.35 29.11
C ASP A 541 -0.22 19.74 29.31
N TYR A 542 -1.39 19.98 28.70
CA TYR A 542 -2.13 21.23 28.88
C TYR A 542 -2.56 21.44 30.34
N LEU A 543 -3.06 20.38 31.01
CA LEU A 543 -3.41 20.44 32.43
C LEU A 543 -2.21 20.81 33.29
N LEU A 544 -1.04 20.20 33.03
CA LEU A 544 0.19 20.53 33.73
C LEU A 544 0.58 22.00 33.54
N LYS A 545 0.46 22.54 32.32
CA LYS A 545 0.74 23.96 32.04
C LYS A 545 -0.24 24.89 32.77
N MET A 546 -1.54 24.61 32.68
CA MET A 546 -2.56 25.43 33.36
C MET A 546 -2.40 25.39 34.90
N ILE A 547 -2.07 24.23 35.47
CA ILE A 547 -1.81 24.09 36.91
C ILE A 547 -0.47 24.71 37.29
N SER A 548 0.55 24.75 36.44
CA SER A 548 1.84 25.36 36.79
C SER A 548 1.85 26.89 36.69
N THR A 549 1.00 27.46 35.84
CA THR A 549 0.84 28.92 35.71
C THR A 549 -0.31 29.48 36.54
N GLY A 550 -1.29 28.64 36.91
CA GLY A 550 -2.54 29.08 37.53
C GLY A 550 -3.48 29.78 36.55
N MET A 551 -3.23 29.65 35.24
CA MET A 551 -4.01 30.29 34.17
C MET A 551 -4.80 29.23 33.41
N GLU A 552 -6.04 29.57 33.09
CA GLU A 552 -6.94 28.69 32.35
C GLU A 552 -7.04 29.13 30.89
N ILE A 553 -6.91 28.18 29.96
CA ILE A 553 -7.16 28.43 28.53
C ILE A 553 -8.51 27.81 28.19
N CYS A 554 -9.46 28.62 27.75
CA CYS A 554 -10.76 28.15 27.33
C CYS A 554 -10.60 27.17 26.16
N SER A 555 -11.20 25.98 26.24
CA SER A 555 -11.14 24.97 25.15
C SER A 555 -11.98 25.35 23.92
N LYS A 556 -12.81 26.41 24.03
CA LYS A 556 -13.62 26.94 22.94
C LYS A 556 -12.93 28.16 22.35
N ARG A 557 -12.87 28.22 21.02
CA ARG A 557 -12.47 29.42 20.27
C ARG A 557 -13.26 30.63 20.81
N PRO A 558 -12.64 31.78 21.11
CA PRO A 558 -11.27 32.21 20.73
C PRO A 558 -10.13 31.81 21.69
N PHE A 559 -10.25 30.71 22.45
CA PHE A 559 -9.22 30.21 23.37
C PHE A 559 -8.77 31.28 24.38
N GLN A 560 -9.76 31.98 24.95
CA GLN A 560 -9.51 33.04 25.91
C GLN A 560 -8.72 32.51 27.10
N ILE A 561 -7.70 33.27 27.45
CA ILE A 561 -6.92 33.06 28.66
C ILE A 561 -7.69 33.77 29.77
N SER A 562 -8.05 33.03 30.82
CA SER A 562 -8.67 33.59 32.02
C SER A 562 -7.74 33.42 33.20
N ASP A 563 -7.55 34.52 33.95
CA ASP A 563 -6.92 34.51 35.27
C ASP A 563 -7.85 33.94 36.34
N GLU A 564 -9.11 33.67 35.97
CA GLU A 564 -10.05 33.06 36.86
C GLU A 564 -9.62 31.61 37.10
N LYS A 565 -9.19 31.34 38.34
CA LYS A 565 -8.78 30.03 38.87
C LYS A 565 -9.95 29.02 38.94
N HIS A 566 -10.94 29.10 38.06
CA HIS A 566 -12.12 28.26 38.05
C HIS A 566 -11.76 26.79 37.96
N PHE A 567 -10.79 26.46 37.10
CA PHE A 567 -10.26 25.11 36.99
C PHE A 567 -9.67 24.59 38.32
N LEU A 568 -8.91 25.41 39.07
CA LEU A 568 -8.34 25.00 40.36
C LEU A 568 -9.42 24.79 41.44
N ARG A 569 -10.61 25.39 41.32
CA ARG A 569 -11.71 25.20 42.28
C ARG A 569 -12.15 23.73 42.41
N ARG A 570 -11.84 22.90 41.41
CA ARG A 570 -12.11 21.46 41.45
C ARG A 570 -11.20 20.72 42.42
N LEU A 571 -10.01 21.24 42.71
CA LEU A 571 -9.07 20.62 43.64
C LEU A 571 -9.50 20.82 45.10
N PRO A 572 -9.04 19.99 46.04
CA PRO A 572 -9.18 20.24 47.47
C PRO A 572 -8.63 21.60 47.88
N GLN A 573 -9.30 22.28 48.84
CA GLN A 573 -8.93 23.63 49.29
C GLN A 573 -7.46 23.72 49.75
N ARG A 574 -6.93 22.65 50.36
CA ARG A 574 -5.51 22.52 50.73
C ARG A 574 -4.61 22.69 49.50
N LEU A 575 -4.79 21.89 48.45
CA LEU A 575 -4.01 21.95 47.21
C LEU A 575 -4.17 23.29 46.48
N GLN A 576 -5.40 23.84 46.47
CA GLN A 576 -5.63 25.18 45.93
C GLN A 576 -4.76 26.22 46.64
N SER A 577 -4.74 26.21 47.98
CA SER A 577 -3.97 27.16 48.78
C SER A 577 -2.46 27.02 48.58
N GLU A 578 -1.97 25.78 48.47
CA GLU A 578 -0.56 25.48 48.23
C GLU A 578 -0.13 25.96 46.83
N PHE A 579 -0.87 25.65 45.77
CA PHE A 579 -0.57 26.16 44.42
C PHE A 579 -0.65 27.68 44.32
N VAL A 580 -1.66 28.30 44.94
CA VAL A 580 -1.80 29.77 44.97
C VAL A 580 -0.63 30.44 45.69
N SER A 581 -0.11 29.81 46.76
CA SER A 581 1.07 30.35 47.47
C SER A 581 2.32 30.37 46.58
N ILE A 582 2.50 29.34 45.74
CA ILE A 582 3.62 29.26 44.79
C ILE A 582 3.52 30.37 43.74
N TYR A 583 2.33 30.60 43.17
CA TYR A 583 2.17 31.68 42.18
C TYR A 583 2.45 33.06 42.79
N LYS A 584 2.01 33.31 44.03
CA LYS A 584 2.25 34.58 44.75
C LYS A 584 3.72 34.81 45.11
N GLN A 585 4.52 33.76 45.25
CA GLN A 585 5.96 33.89 45.47
C GLN A 585 6.70 34.32 44.19
N LYS A 586 6.19 33.95 43.00
CA LYS A 586 6.79 34.32 41.72
C LYS A 586 6.77 35.83 41.45
N SER A 587 5.75 36.54 41.91
CA SER A 587 5.58 37.99 41.66
C SER A 587 6.40 38.90 42.57
N LYS A 588 7.10 38.38 43.59
CA LYS A 588 7.87 39.21 44.54
C LYS A 588 9.37 39.27 44.29
N ASN A 589 9.93 38.34 43.51
CA ASN A 589 11.37 38.22 43.27
C ASN A 589 11.75 38.68 41.85
N ASP A 590 11.43 39.94 41.55
CA ASP A 590 11.63 40.64 40.26
C ASP A 590 13.12 40.81 39.90
N SER A 591 13.76 39.73 39.48
CA SER A 591 14.79 39.85 38.46
C SER A 591 14.09 40.21 37.14
N ILE A 592 14.43 41.34 36.53
CA ILE A 592 13.84 41.91 35.30
C ILE A 592 13.82 40.91 34.10
N LEU A 593 14.55 39.79 34.19
CA LEU A 593 14.63 38.81 33.13
C LEU A 593 13.47 37.79 33.17
N PRO A 594 12.84 37.48 32.01
CA PRO A 594 11.78 36.49 31.91
C PRO A 594 12.29 35.10 32.33
N ARG A 595 11.59 34.45 33.26
CA ARG A 595 11.87 33.07 33.67
C ARG A 595 11.17 32.10 32.72
N ILE A 596 11.97 31.26 32.07
CA ILE A 596 11.49 30.24 31.13
C ILE A 596 11.78 28.87 31.73
N HIS A 597 10.75 28.04 31.85
CA HIS A 597 10.88 26.69 32.41
C HIS A 597 10.14 25.65 31.55
N ARG A 598 10.69 24.44 31.49
CA ARG A 598 10.00 23.22 31.04
C ARG A 598 9.44 22.50 32.25
N PHE A 599 8.20 22.04 32.18
CA PHE A 599 7.71 20.92 33.00
C PHE A 599 7.46 19.70 32.13
N TRP A 600 7.55 18.50 32.67
CA TRP A 600 7.02 17.32 32.00
C TRP A 600 6.57 16.27 33.00
N ILE A 601 5.59 15.46 32.59
CA ILE A 601 5.17 14.29 33.34
C ILE A 601 6.00 13.11 32.85
N GLU A 602 6.58 12.34 33.77
CA GLU A 602 7.20 11.06 33.45
C GLU A 602 6.78 9.98 34.43
N SER A 603 6.86 8.72 34.01
CA SER A 603 6.84 7.61 34.96
C SER A 603 8.19 7.50 35.64
N ASP A 604 8.19 7.21 36.94
CA ASP A 604 9.38 6.72 37.60
C ASP A 604 9.84 5.43 36.90
N ASP A 605 11.16 5.19 36.91
CA ASP A 605 11.85 4.18 36.11
C ASP A 605 11.39 2.72 36.33
N TYR A 606 10.46 2.41 37.23
CA TYR A 606 10.17 1.03 37.61
C TYR A 606 8.68 0.74 37.71
N ILE A 607 8.20 -0.12 36.80
CA ILE A 607 6.93 -0.82 36.94
C ILE A 607 7.23 -2.22 37.48
N PHE A 608 6.63 -2.55 38.62
CA PHE A 608 6.66 -3.91 39.12
C PHE A 608 5.81 -4.79 38.20
N VAL A 609 6.39 -5.87 37.67
CA VAL A 609 5.67 -6.86 36.87
C VAL A 609 5.81 -8.20 37.56
N ASP A 610 4.72 -8.69 38.09
CA ASP A 610 4.60 -10.05 38.60
C ASP A 610 4.24 -10.98 37.44
N VAL A 611 4.90 -12.13 37.35
CA VAL A 611 4.68 -13.10 36.28
C VAL A 611 4.39 -14.47 36.88
N ASP A 612 3.13 -14.87 36.78
CA ASP A 612 2.69 -16.20 37.18
C ASP A 612 2.67 -17.13 35.97
N TYR A 613 3.35 -18.27 36.08
CA TYR A 613 3.37 -19.32 35.06
C TYR A 613 2.52 -20.49 35.53
N THR A 614 1.51 -20.86 34.74
CA THR A 614 0.83 -22.15 34.83
C THR A 614 1.17 -22.98 33.59
N GLN A 615 0.77 -24.26 33.56
CA GLN A 615 1.00 -25.14 32.41
C GLN A 615 0.33 -24.63 31.11
N SER A 616 -0.73 -23.83 31.22
CA SER A 616 -1.54 -23.38 30.08
C SER A 616 -1.61 -21.85 29.91
N GLN A 617 -1.11 -21.08 30.89
CA GLN A 617 -1.29 -19.63 30.94
C GLN A 617 -0.09 -18.91 31.54
N ILE A 618 0.26 -17.77 30.95
CA ILE A 618 1.20 -16.80 31.52
C ILE A 618 0.37 -15.58 31.93
N THR A 619 0.41 -15.21 33.21
CA THR A 619 -0.32 -14.06 33.74
C THR A 619 0.67 -12.97 34.14
N TYR A 620 0.57 -11.81 33.51
CA TYR A 620 1.34 -10.61 33.88
C TYR A 620 0.48 -9.72 34.79
N ARG A 621 0.90 -9.45 36.02
CA ARG A 621 0.27 -8.42 36.87
C ARG A 621 1.18 -7.20 36.95
N LEU A 622 0.67 -6.07 36.47
CA LEU A 622 1.38 -4.79 36.46
C LEU A 622 1.03 -4.03 37.73
N GLY A 623 2.04 -3.67 38.53
CA GLY A 623 1.90 -2.92 39.76
C GLY A 623 1.46 -1.47 39.55
N ASN A 624 1.35 -0.72 40.65
CA ASN A 624 1.08 0.71 40.59
C ASN A 624 2.22 1.43 39.87
N VAL A 625 1.87 2.36 38.99
CA VAL A 625 2.82 3.21 38.27
C VAL A 625 2.94 4.51 39.04
N LYS A 626 4.16 4.84 39.49
CA LYS A 626 4.44 6.12 40.13
C LYS A 626 4.76 7.14 39.03
N MET A 627 4.02 8.24 39.03
CA MET A 627 4.23 9.35 38.10
C MET A 627 4.92 10.48 38.85
N SER A 628 5.82 11.18 38.17
CA SER A 628 6.46 12.38 38.70
C SER A 628 6.39 13.51 37.69
N VAL A 629 6.31 14.73 38.21
CA VAL A 629 6.49 15.95 37.43
C VAL A 629 7.92 16.41 37.62
N LYS A 630 8.61 16.63 36.52
CA LYS A 630 9.95 17.21 36.49
C LYS A 630 9.88 18.62 35.97
N ASN A 631 10.91 19.39 36.31
CA ASN A 631 11.12 20.73 35.78
C ASN A 631 12.55 20.89 35.28
N HIS A 632 12.76 21.89 34.42
CA HIS A 632 14.09 22.31 34.01
C HIS A 632 14.05 23.78 33.59
N ARG A 633 14.98 24.59 34.07
CA ARG A 633 15.12 25.98 33.61
C ARG A 633 15.63 26.02 32.19
N MET A 634 15.17 27.01 31.43
CA MET A 634 15.56 27.21 30.05
C MET A 634 16.16 28.59 29.83
N LYS A 635 17.07 28.69 28.86
CA LYS A 635 17.66 29.95 28.42
C LYS A 635 17.80 30.00 26.91
N TYR A 636 17.80 31.21 26.36
CA TYR A 636 18.22 31.40 24.98
C TYR A 636 19.74 31.26 24.90
N ASN A 637 20.21 30.40 24.00
CA ASN A 637 21.62 30.34 23.65
C ASN A 637 22.02 31.56 22.79
N VAL A 638 23.30 31.64 22.42
CA VAL A 638 23.83 32.73 21.57
C VAL A 638 23.17 32.82 20.19
N ASP A 639 22.57 31.74 19.70
CA ASP A 639 21.87 31.68 18.41
C ASP A 639 20.38 32.06 18.54
N GLY A 640 19.93 32.50 19.72
CA GLY A 640 18.52 32.75 20.00
C GLY A 640 17.65 31.48 20.07
N LYS A 641 18.25 30.29 20.16
CA LYS A 641 17.54 29.03 20.37
C LYS A 641 17.32 28.77 21.85
N LEU A 642 16.11 28.37 22.19
CA LEU A 642 15.79 28.00 23.56
C LEU A 642 16.38 26.61 23.88
N ILE A 643 17.27 26.56 24.86
CA ILE A 643 17.95 25.34 25.32
C ILE A 643 17.75 25.17 26.82
N ASP A 644 17.94 23.93 27.26
CA ASP A 644 18.03 23.55 28.67
C ASP A 644 19.22 24.27 29.32
N ASP A 645 19.00 24.87 30.49
CA ASP A 645 20.06 25.56 31.22
C ASP A 645 20.89 24.55 32.00
N GLU A 646 22.02 24.10 31.42
CA GLU A 646 22.95 23.18 32.09
C GLU A 646 23.50 23.69 33.44
N THR A 647 23.35 24.99 33.75
CA THR A 647 23.74 25.56 35.05
C THR A 647 22.65 25.46 36.12
N ASP A 648 21.47 24.95 35.75
CA ASP A 648 20.36 24.70 36.66
C ASP A 648 20.69 23.52 37.58
N ASN A 649 21.09 23.83 38.81
CA ASN A 649 21.32 22.81 39.82
C ASN A 649 19.96 22.25 40.27
N TYR A 650 19.73 20.95 40.08
CA TYR A 650 18.53 20.19 40.47
C TYR A 650 18.13 20.26 41.97
N LEU A 651 18.83 21.04 42.78
CA LEU A 651 18.58 21.27 44.20
C LEU A 651 18.00 22.67 44.48
N ASP A 652 17.70 23.46 43.46
CA ASP A 652 17.13 24.79 43.66
C ASP A 652 15.69 24.68 44.17
N ASN A 653 15.41 25.20 45.37
CA ASN A 653 14.06 25.35 45.93
C ASN A 653 13.28 26.48 45.23
N SER A 654 13.44 26.59 43.91
CA SER A 654 12.70 27.52 43.07
C SER A 654 11.19 27.27 43.20
N PRO A 655 10.33 28.29 43.00
CA PRO A 655 8.89 28.09 42.97
C PRO A 655 8.46 26.98 42.01
N GLU A 656 9.18 26.82 40.89
CA GLU A 656 8.98 25.74 39.91
C GLU A 656 9.33 24.35 40.45
N ASP A 657 10.41 24.21 41.24
CA ASP A 657 10.78 22.94 41.87
C ASP A 657 9.82 22.57 43.00
N VAL A 658 9.45 23.55 43.83
CA VAL A 658 8.41 23.38 44.86
C VAL A 658 7.09 22.93 44.22
N PHE A 659 6.71 23.53 43.08
CA PHE A 659 5.57 23.08 42.29
C PHE A 659 5.69 21.63 41.82
N ALA A 660 6.81 21.27 41.20
CA ALA A 660 7.03 19.92 40.67
C ALA A 660 7.00 18.85 41.77
N LYS A 661 7.62 19.12 42.93
CA LYS A 661 7.58 18.26 44.12
C LYS A 661 6.17 18.13 44.68
N LEU A 662 5.45 19.26 44.81
CA LEU A 662 4.08 19.27 45.31
C LEU A 662 3.14 18.48 44.40
N PHE A 663 3.21 18.71 43.09
CA PHE A 663 2.41 18.00 42.10
C PHE A 663 2.73 16.50 42.12
N THR A 664 4.01 16.13 42.17
CA THR A 664 4.45 14.73 42.26
C THR A 664 3.89 14.02 43.50
N ASN A 665 3.99 14.66 44.67
CA ASN A 665 3.53 14.07 45.93
C ASN A 665 2.01 13.89 46.00
N ASN A 666 1.26 14.70 45.24
CA ASN A 666 -0.21 14.68 45.22
C ASN A 666 -0.76 14.21 43.85
N TYR A 667 0.05 13.55 43.02
CA TYR A 667 -0.33 13.22 41.64
C TYR A 667 -1.64 12.43 41.56
N ASP A 668 -1.81 11.44 42.44
CA ASP A 668 -2.99 10.58 42.46
C ASP A 668 -4.23 11.30 42.99
N GLU A 669 -4.07 12.17 43.99
CA GLU A 669 -5.14 13.02 44.51
C GLU A 669 -5.60 14.00 43.42
N ILE A 670 -4.67 14.70 42.75
CA ILE A 670 -4.95 15.60 41.63
C ILE A 670 -5.62 14.84 40.48
N GLY A 671 -5.10 13.65 40.15
CA GLY A 671 -5.63 12.80 39.08
C GLY A 671 -7.05 12.29 39.32
N SER A 672 -7.50 12.21 40.58
CA SER A 672 -8.89 11.88 40.90
C SER A 672 -9.90 12.95 40.41
N TYR A 673 -9.43 14.21 40.25
CA TYR A 673 -10.21 15.32 39.69
C TYR A 673 -9.96 15.52 38.19
N PHE A 674 -8.80 15.07 37.70
CA PHE A 674 -8.36 15.16 36.30
C PHE A 674 -7.97 13.77 35.77
N PRO A 675 -8.96 12.98 35.28
CA PRO A 675 -8.76 11.58 34.93
C PRO A 675 -7.68 11.32 33.87
N GLU A 676 -7.35 12.31 33.05
CA GLU A 676 -6.28 12.24 32.05
C GLU A 676 -4.93 11.90 32.69
N LEU A 677 -4.65 12.44 33.89
CA LEU A 677 -3.42 12.16 34.63
C LEU A 677 -3.34 10.70 35.09
N LEU A 678 -4.44 10.13 35.58
CA LEU A 678 -4.50 8.71 35.96
C LEU A 678 -4.47 7.80 34.73
N ARG A 679 -5.06 8.23 33.61
CA ARG A 679 -5.01 7.49 32.34
C ARG A 679 -3.58 7.30 31.84
N LEU A 680 -2.66 8.26 32.09
CA LEU A 680 -1.24 8.08 31.76
C LEU A 680 -0.63 6.82 32.40
N LYS A 681 -1.00 6.50 33.65
CA LYS A 681 -0.56 5.26 34.32
C LYS A 681 -1.01 4.01 33.58
N GLU A 682 -2.24 4.00 33.09
CA GLU A 682 -2.79 2.86 32.35
C GLU A 682 -2.18 2.74 30.95
N LEU A 683 -1.90 3.86 30.28
CA LEU A 683 -1.19 3.86 29.00
C LEU A 683 0.22 3.27 29.13
N ILE A 684 0.92 3.62 30.21
CA ILE A 684 2.22 3.06 30.55
C ILE A 684 2.13 1.53 30.76
N LYS A 685 1.12 1.05 31.48
CA LYS A 685 0.87 -0.39 31.68
C LYS A 685 0.61 -1.11 30.34
N ILE A 686 -0.17 -0.50 29.45
CA ILE A 686 -0.43 -1.05 28.10
C ILE A 686 0.88 -1.14 27.30
N GLY A 687 1.70 -0.09 27.32
CA GLY A 687 3.01 -0.10 26.67
C GLY A 687 3.93 -1.22 27.19
N MET A 688 3.90 -1.46 28.50
CA MET A 688 4.63 -2.58 29.12
C MET A 688 4.09 -3.95 28.69
N LEU A 689 2.76 -4.11 28.62
CA LEU A 689 2.12 -5.34 28.15
C LEU A 689 2.52 -5.65 26.70
N ILE A 690 2.52 -4.65 25.82
CA ILE A 690 2.95 -4.79 24.41
C ILE A 690 4.41 -5.28 24.36
N ARG A 691 5.29 -4.72 25.19
CA ARG A 691 6.68 -5.19 25.30
C ARG A 691 6.78 -6.64 25.77
N CYS A 692 5.99 -7.04 26.77
CA CYS A 692 5.93 -8.44 27.23
C CYS A 692 5.45 -9.38 26.12
N VAL A 693 4.37 -9.02 25.40
CA VAL A 693 3.84 -9.82 24.28
C VAL A 693 4.84 -9.92 23.14
N ARG A 694 5.53 -8.83 22.81
CA ARG A 694 6.58 -8.84 21.78
C ARG A 694 7.79 -9.67 22.20
N SER A 695 8.22 -9.58 23.45
CA SER A 695 9.29 -10.44 23.95
C SER A 695 8.90 -11.91 23.86
N ALA A 696 7.65 -12.26 24.21
CA ALA A 696 7.14 -13.60 24.02
C ALA A 696 7.12 -14.02 22.54
N TYR A 697 6.73 -13.13 21.62
CA TYR A 697 6.79 -13.36 20.18
C TYR A 697 8.22 -13.63 19.69
N GLU A 698 9.18 -12.78 20.02
CA GLU A 698 10.57 -12.94 19.60
C GLU A 698 11.19 -14.20 20.19
N ASN A 699 10.88 -14.54 21.44
CA ASN A 699 11.32 -15.79 22.06
C ASN A 699 10.72 -17.01 21.35
N LEU A 700 9.42 -17.01 21.05
CA LEU A 700 8.77 -18.10 20.29
C LEU A 700 9.35 -18.23 18.88
N LYS A 701 9.62 -17.10 18.22
CA LYS A 701 10.22 -17.05 16.89
C LYS A 701 11.67 -17.54 16.92
N ALA A 702 12.44 -17.16 17.94
CA ALA A 702 13.78 -17.67 18.19
C ALA A 702 13.73 -19.18 18.44
N ASP A 703 12.81 -19.69 19.27
CA ASP A 703 12.67 -21.12 19.57
C ASP A 703 12.27 -21.97 18.35
N ILE A 704 11.54 -21.39 17.39
CA ILE A 704 11.21 -22.03 16.10
C ILE A 704 12.40 -22.01 15.14
N ASN A 705 13.25 -20.98 15.23
CA ASN A 705 14.40 -20.84 14.36
C ASN A 705 15.68 -21.44 14.93
N ASP A 706 15.74 -21.67 16.24
CA ASP A 706 16.85 -22.35 16.90
C ASP A 706 16.90 -23.75 16.32
N ASN A 707 17.96 -23.99 15.56
CA ASN A 707 18.21 -25.28 14.98
C ASN A 707 18.70 -26.15 16.13
N ASP A 708 17.82 -26.98 16.69
CA ASP A 708 18.18 -28.03 17.65
C ASP A 708 19.07 -29.12 17.05
N THR A 709 19.76 -28.84 15.94
CA THR A 709 20.63 -29.76 15.21
C THR A 709 21.66 -30.40 16.13
N LYS A 710 22.21 -29.69 17.12
CA LYS A 710 23.18 -30.28 18.08
C LYS A 710 22.54 -31.29 19.02
N ALA A 711 21.34 -31.01 19.53
CA ALA A 711 20.62 -31.95 20.39
C ALA A 711 20.16 -33.18 19.59
N ILE A 712 19.68 -32.96 18.37
CA ILE A 712 19.32 -34.01 17.41
C ILE A 712 20.54 -34.85 17.04
N GLU A 713 21.69 -34.23 16.74
CA GLU A 713 22.96 -34.90 16.44
C GLU A 713 23.41 -35.77 17.62
N SER A 714 23.33 -35.26 18.84
CA SER A 714 23.65 -36.03 20.05
C SER A 714 22.69 -37.22 20.25
N ALA A 715 21.40 -37.04 20.00
CA ALA A 715 20.40 -38.11 20.11
C ALA A 715 20.57 -39.18 19.03
N VAL A 716 20.83 -38.76 17.78
CA VAL A 716 21.12 -39.65 16.65
C VAL A 716 22.37 -40.48 16.95
N ARG A 717 23.46 -39.85 17.40
CA ARG A 717 24.68 -40.58 17.80
C ARG A 717 24.44 -41.56 18.93
N SER A 718 23.74 -41.15 19.98
CA SER A 718 23.40 -42.05 21.10
C SER A 718 22.57 -43.24 20.65
N LEU A 719 21.62 -43.05 19.71
CA LEU A 719 20.86 -44.15 19.12
C LEU A 719 21.76 -45.08 18.28
N LYS A 720 22.79 -44.55 17.60
CA LYS A 720 23.77 -45.37 16.87
C LYS A 720 24.59 -46.23 17.81
N ASP A 721 25.07 -45.64 18.90
CA ASP A 721 25.85 -46.35 19.92
C ASP A 721 25.03 -47.47 20.58
N GLN A 722 23.73 -47.25 20.75
CA GLN A 722 22.79 -48.28 21.26
C GLN A 722 22.44 -49.35 20.22
N ALA A 723 22.61 -49.07 18.93
CA ALA A 723 22.22 -49.98 17.85
C ALA A 723 23.18 -51.17 17.68
N GLY A 724 24.38 -51.09 18.24
CA GLY A 724 25.37 -52.17 18.19
C GLY A 724 25.78 -52.54 16.76
N ASP A 725 26.12 -53.81 16.55
CA ASP A 725 26.61 -54.33 15.27
C ASP A 725 25.47 -54.53 14.27
N TYR A 726 25.13 -53.45 13.54
CA TYR A 726 24.25 -53.50 12.36
C TYR A 726 25.05 -53.39 11.06
N PRO A 727 24.67 -54.08 9.96
CA PRO A 727 23.65 -55.14 9.91
C PRO A 727 24.09 -56.39 10.65
N THR A 728 23.15 -57.11 11.25
CA THR A 728 23.44 -58.39 11.91
C THR A 728 23.66 -59.50 10.90
N GLU A 729 23.10 -59.38 9.68
CA GLU A 729 23.33 -60.29 8.56
C GLU A 729 24.73 -60.10 7.95
N THR A 730 25.74 -60.64 8.63
CA THR A 730 27.10 -60.78 8.09
C THR A 730 27.47 -62.25 8.00
N ASN A 731 28.33 -62.62 7.05
CA ASN A 731 28.78 -64.03 6.95
C ASN A 731 29.38 -64.52 8.28
N ASP A 732 30.14 -63.66 8.97
CA ASP A 732 30.71 -63.99 10.29
C ASP A 732 29.63 -64.30 11.34
N ASN A 733 28.56 -63.51 11.38
CA ASN A 733 27.43 -63.77 12.29
C ASN A 733 26.62 -64.99 11.85
N ILE A 734 26.43 -65.20 10.54
CA ILE A 734 25.76 -66.39 10.00
C ILE A 734 26.53 -67.64 10.43
N ASP A 735 27.86 -67.65 10.25
CA ASP A 735 28.73 -68.75 10.63
C ASP A 735 28.77 -68.95 12.16
N LYS A 736 28.79 -67.86 12.92
CA LYS A 736 28.69 -67.90 14.38
C LYS A 736 27.39 -68.56 14.85
N TYR A 737 26.23 -68.09 14.39
CA TYR A 737 24.94 -68.65 14.79
C TYR A 737 24.72 -70.06 14.23
N TYR A 738 25.24 -70.35 13.04
CA TYR A 738 25.29 -71.71 12.50
C TYR A 738 26.02 -72.65 13.46
N ASN A 739 27.24 -72.29 13.88
CA ASN A 739 28.02 -73.07 14.84
C ASN A 739 27.32 -73.19 16.21
N GLU A 740 26.68 -72.13 16.70
CA GLU A 740 25.88 -72.19 17.94
C GLU A 740 24.69 -73.16 17.82
N ILE A 741 24.03 -73.22 16.66
CA ILE A 741 22.95 -74.18 16.39
C ILE A 741 23.49 -75.61 16.37
N LEU A 742 24.64 -75.85 15.73
CA LEU A 742 25.28 -77.17 15.73
C LEU A 742 25.63 -77.64 17.15
N ILE A 743 26.31 -76.78 17.92
CA ILE A 743 26.69 -77.06 19.31
C ILE A 743 25.46 -77.35 20.15
N LYS A 744 24.41 -76.54 20.04
CA LYS A 744 23.18 -76.69 20.82
C LYS A 744 22.44 -78.00 20.50
N ASN A 745 22.55 -78.49 19.27
CA ASN A 745 21.93 -79.75 18.86
C ASN A 745 22.88 -80.96 18.96
N SER A 746 24.13 -80.76 19.42
CA SER A 746 25.16 -81.82 19.49
C SER A 746 25.44 -82.50 18.14
N VAL A 747 25.43 -81.74 17.05
CA VAL A 747 25.70 -82.21 15.68
C VAL A 747 27.06 -81.67 15.22
N SER A 748 27.94 -82.53 14.68
CA SER A 748 29.20 -82.08 14.08
C SER A 748 28.99 -81.59 12.65
N ASP A 749 29.85 -80.68 12.18
CA ASP A 749 29.84 -80.22 10.78
C ASP A 749 30.05 -81.38 9.79
N GLU A 750 30.78 -82.42 10.23
CA GLU A 750 31.03 -83.65 9.47
C GLU A 750 29.78 -84.52 9.30
N ASP A 751 28.75 -84.33 10.14
CA ASP A 751 27.50 -85.08 10.10
C ASP A 751 26.47 -84.51 9.11
N LEU A 752 26.78 -83.38 8.47
CA LEU A 752 25.88 -82.66 7.57
C LEU A 752 26.39 -82.64 6.13
N THR A 753 25.48 -82.86 5.17
CA THR A 753 25.79 -82.67 3.75
C THR A 753 25.89 -81.17 3.41
N SER A 754 26.67 -80.81 2.37
CA SER A 754 26.81 -79.41 1.94
C SER A 754 25.47 -78.71 1.68
N SER A 755 24.46 -79.44 1.19
CA SER A 755 23.10 -78.91 0.99
C SER A 755 22.42 -78.56 2.33
N GLN A 756 22.58 -79.39 3.36
CA GLN A 756 22.03 -79.10 4.69
C GLN A 756 22.73 -77.91 5.35
N ILE A 757 24.05 -77.79 5.15
CA ILE A 757 24.82 -76.63 5.61
C ILE A 757 24.28 -75.34 4.95
N GLU A 758 24.11 -75.35 3.62
CA GLU A 758 23.53 -74.20 2.91
C GLU A 758 22.10 -73.89 3.35
N ASP A 759 21.25 -74.89 3.56
CA ASP A 759 19.87 -74.68 4.01
C ASP A 759 19.81 -74.08 5.43
N ILE A 760 20.65 -74.55 6.36
CA ILE A 760 20.71 -73.99 7.71
C ILE A 760 21.25 -72.55 7.64
N LYS A 761 22.34 -72.30 6.91
CA LYS A 761 22.89 -70.94 6.74
C LYS A 761 21.90 -70.00 6.05
N SER A 762 21.13 -70.49 5.08
CA SER A 762 20.06 -69.75 4.39
C SER A 762 18.92 -69.38 5.36
N ASN A 763 18.51 -70.32 6.23
CA ASN A 763 17.51 -70.07 7.26
C ASN A 763 18.00 -69.07 8.33
N VAL A 764 19.25 -69.20 8.79
CA VAL A 764 19.89 -68.23 9.69
C VAL A 764 19.95 -66.86 9.04
N ARG A 765 20.39 -66.77 7.78
CA ARG A 765 20.40 -65.53 7.00
C ARG A 765 19.00 -64.89 6.96
N LYS A 766 17.97 -65.66 6.65
CA LYS A 766 16.59 -65.16 6.62
C LYS A 766 16.14 -64.61 7.98
N GLN A 767 16.44 -65.31 9.08
CA GLN A 767 16.13 -64.84 10.43
C GLN A 767 16.87 -63.55 10.78
N LEU A 768 18.15 -63.43 10.41
CA LEU A 768 18.93 -62.20 10.60
C LEU A 768 18.40 -61.04 9.76
N VAL A 769 17.98 -61.28 8.51
CA VAL A 769 17.33 -60.26 7.67
C VAL A 769 16.01 -59.78 8.30
N ASP A 770 15.19 -60.70 8.81
CA ASP A 770 13.94 -60.36 9.49
C ASP A 770 14.18 -59.60 10.81
N ALA A 771 15.23 -59.97 11.55
CA ALA A 771 15.66 -59.26 12.75
C ALA A 771 16.16 -57.84 12.43
N ASP A 772 17.01 -57.69 11.41
CA ASP A 772 17.50 -56.39 10.92
C ASP A 772 16.36 -55.49 10.46
N LYS A 773 15.37 -56.05 9.76
CA LYS A 773 14.17 -55.33 9.34
C LYS A 773 13.36 -54.84 10.54
N THR A 774 13.10 -55.71 11.51
CA THR A 774 12.36 -55.37 12.73
C THR A 774 13.10 -54.30 13.54
N PHE A 775 14.42 -54.38 13.60
CA PHE A 775 15.27 -53.41 14.26
C PHE A 775 15.24 -52.03 13.57
N VAL A 776 15.39 -51.98 12.24
CA VAL A 776 15.26 -50.74 11.46
C VAL A 776 13.88 -50.10 11.65
N ASP A 777 12.82 -50.91 11.64
CA ASP A 777 11.46 -50.42 11.85
C ASP A 777 11.32 -49.80 13.25
N LYS A 778 11.81 -50.46 14.30
CA LYS A 778 11.82 -49.93 15.67
C LYS A 778 12.58 -48.62 15.81
N ILE A 779 13.78 -48.51 15.23
CA ILE A 779 14.58 -47.27 15.27
C ILE A 779 13.88 -46.16 14.46
N THR A 780 13.27 -46.51 13.32
CA THR A 780 12.48 -45.57 12.52
C THR A 780 11.31 -45.01 13.33
N THR A 781 10.57 -45.86 14.05
CA THR A 781 9.48 -45.43 14.93
C THR A 781 9.97 -44.48 16.02
N ILE A 782 11.06 -44.83 16.73
CA ILE A 782 11.63 -43.98 17.78
C ILE A 782 12.03 -42.60 17.23
N ILE A 783 12.69 -42.56 16.06
CA ILE A 783 13.08 -41.31 15.41
C ILE A 783 11.85 -40.50 14.98
N CYS A 784 10.85 -41.17 14.40
CA CYS A 784 9.63 -40.51 13.93
C CYS A 784 8.80 -39.95 15.09
N GLU A 785 8.65 -40.69 16.19
CA GLU A 785 7.98 -40.25 17.41
C GLU A 785 8.71 -39.07 18.06
N GLY A 786 10.03 -39.18 18.25
CA GLY A 786 10.85 -38.11 18.82
C GLY A 786 10.88 -36.82 17.98
N CYS A 787 10.66 -36.94 16.67
CA CYS A 787 10.59 -35.79 15.75
C CYS A 787 9.17 -35.34 15.41
N HIS A 788 8.14 -35.98 15.97
CA HIS A 788 6.73 -35.78 15.61
C HIS A 788 6.48 -35.82 14.09
N SER A 789 7.13 -36.76 13.40
CA SER A 789 7.03 -36.96 11.95
C SER A 789 6.29 -38.26 11.62
N VAL A 790 5.61 -38.30 10.48
CA VAL A 790 4.97 -39.51 9.98
C VAL A 790 6.04 -40.44 9.42
N GLU A 791 5.98 -41.73 9.78
CA GLU A 791 6.84 -42.75 9.18
C GLU A 791 6.68 -42.76 7.66
N SER A 792 7.78 -42.64 6.94
CA SER A 792 7.80 -42.69 5.48
C SER A 792 8.83 -43.71 5.00
N HIS A 793 8.62 -44.26 3.80
CA HIS A 793 9.59 -45.15 3.16
C HIS A 793 10.97 -44.48 3.02
N GLN A 794 11.00 -43.15 2.80
CA GLN A 794 12.23 -42.38 2.70
C GLN A 794 12.96 -42.30 4.04
N THR A 795 12.25 -42.07 5.15
CA THR A 795 12.83 -42.07 6.51
C THR A 795 13.43 -43.42 6.83
N ARG A 796 12.68 -44.50 6.56
CA ARG A 796 13.16 -45.88 6.76
C ARG A 796 14.42 -46.18 5.97
N ALA A 797 14.50 -45.71 4.72
CA ALA A 797 15.69 -45.85 3.89
C ALA A 797 16.89 -45.05 4.45
N TYR A 798 16.68 -43.84 4.99
CA TYR A 798 17.75 -43.07 5.64
C TYR A 798 18.26 -43.75 6.90
N VAL A 799 17.37 -44.26 7.76
CA VAL A 799 17.74 -45.00 8.96
C VAL A 799 18.54 -46.26 8.61
N LYS A 800 18.05 -47.05 7.65
CA LYS A 800 18.75 -48.27 7.18
C LYS A 800 20.17 -47.96 6.70
N ASN A 801 20.34 -46.97 5.82
CA ASN A 801 21.65 -46.62 5.27
C ASN A 801 22.58 -46.01 6.33
N TRP A 802 22.03 -45.22 7.25
CA TRP A 802 22.79 -44.61 8.34
C TRP A 802 23.31 -45.64 9.35
N LEU A 803 22.51 -46.66 9.68
CA LEU A 803 22.94 -47.77 10.53
C LEU A 803 24.02 -48.63 9.83
N ALA A 804 23.89 -48.85 8.52
CA ALA A 804 24.84 -49.68 7.75
C ALA A 804 26.24 -49.05 7.55
N GLU A 805 26.37 -47.72 7.61
CA GLU A 805 27.65 -47.01 7.35
C GLU A 805 28.71 -47.11 8.47
N GLY A 806 28.46 -47.87 9.55
CA GLY A 806 29.24 -47.83 10.80
C GLY A 806 30.63 -48.47 10.83
N LYS A 807 31.14 -49.09 9.74
CA LYS A 807 32.36 -49.92 9.81
C LYS A 807 33.64 -49.32 9.21
N GLU A 808 33.60 -48.15 8.57
CA GLU A 808 34.83 -47.51 8.08
C GLU A 808 35.31 -46.37 9.00
N PRO A 809 36.39 -46.57 9.79
CA PRO A 809 36.80 -45.67 10.87
C PRO A 809 37.37 -44.30 10.45
N PHE A 810 37.32 -43.90 9.17
CA PHE A 810 38.09 -42.74 8.67
C PHE A 810 37.31 -41.63 7.98
N PHE A 811 35.98 -41.68 7.87
CA PHE A 811 35.21 -40.61 7.22
C PHE A 811 34.49 -39.68 8.22
N PRO A 812 34.73 -38.34 8.17
CA PRO A 812 34.04 -37.38 9.02
C PRO A 812 32.55 -37.33 8.65
N SER A 813 31.67 -37.61 9.63
CA SER A 813 30.19 -37.61 9.55
C SER A 813 29.63 -38.22 8.27
N SER A 814 29.08 -39.43 8.38
CA SER A 814 28.61 -40.16 7.22
C SER A 814 27.52 -39.40 6.46
N LYS A 815 27.50 -39.50 5.13
CA LYS A 815 26.58 -38.74 4.27
C LYS A 815 25.11 -39.00 4.63
N TYR A 816 24.78 -40.19 5.16
CA TYR A 816 23.42 -40.49 5.62
C TYR A 816 23.14 -39.99 7.05
N GLU A 817 24.13 -39.90 7.95
CA GLU A 817 23.98 -39.26 9.27
C GLU A 817 23.56 -37.79 9.10
N GLU A 818 24.27 -37.04 8.25
CA GLU A 818 23.95 -35.64 8.01
C GLU A 818 22.56 -35.47 7.37
N LYS A 819 22.19 -36.35 6.43
CA LYS A 819 20.84 -36.36 5.83
C LYS A 819 19.75 -36.65 6.86
N LEU A 820 19.97 -37.61 7.75
CA LEU A 820 19.03 -37.96 8.81
C LEU A 820 18.87 -36.82 9.81
N ILE A 821 19.97 -36.20 10.25
CA ILE A 821 19.94 -35.02 11.14
C ILE A 821 19.19 -33.86 10.47
N ARG A 822 19.46 -33.56 9.19
CA ARG A 822 18.74 -32.51 8.45
C ARG A 822 17.26 -32.83 8.32
N PHE A 823 16.89 -34.09 8.06
CA PHE A 823 15.49 -34.52 7.97
C PHE A 823 14.76 -34.37 9.32
N MET A 824 15.39 -34.81 10.41
CA MET A 824 14.86 -34.68 11.77
C MET A 824 14.71 -33.22 12.18
N ALA A 825 15.73 -32.39 11.93
CA ALA A 825 15.69 -30.96 12.23
C ALA A 825 14.59 -30.24 11.45
N ALA A 826 14.41 -30.57 10.16
CA ALA A 826 13.33 -30.01 9.34
C ALA A 826 11.94 -30.44 9.85
N SER A 827 11.77 -31.70 10.24
CA SER A 827 10.52 -32.23 10.78
C SER A 827 10.17 -31.60 12.14
N PHE A 828 11.15 -31.51 13.03
CA PHE A 828 11.00 -30.87 14.33
C PHE A 828 10.64 -29.38 14.20
N LYS A 829 11.32 -28.67 13.28
CA LYS A 829 10.99 -27.27 12.95
C LYS A 829 9.58 -27.13 12.39
N LYS A 830 9.13 -28.05 11.52
CA LYS A 830 7.77 -28.08 10.99
C LYS A 830 6.74 -28.30 12.10
N HIS A 831 7.00 -29.23 13.02
CA HIS A 831 6.12 -29.50 14.16
C HIS A 831 6.05 -28.30 15.12
N LYS A 832 7.19 -27.75 15.54
CA LYS A 832 7.27 -26.52 16.34
C LYS A 832 6.49 -25.39 15.67
N ARG A 833 6.70 -25.17 14.36
CA ARG A 833 5.96 -24.17 13.60
C ARG A 833 4.46 -24.46 13.66
N ALA A 834 3.99 -25.66 13.38
CA ALA A 834 2.57 -25.99 13.44
C ALA A 834 1.95 -25.76 14.83
N LYS A 835 2.66 -26.17 15.90
CA LYS A 835 2.24 -25.98 17.29
C LYS A 835 2.11 -24.50 17.67
N TYR A 836 3.07 -23.69 17.26
CA TYR A 836 3.14 -22.28 17.63
C TYR A 836 2.51 -21.33 16.61
N LEU A 837 2.18 -21.78 15.39
CA LEU A 837 1.66 -20.91 14.32
C LEU A 837 0.39 -20.20 14.75
N ASN A 838 -0.55 -20.90 15.38
CA ASN A 838 -1.79 -20.27 15.86
C ASN A 838 -1.52 -19.18 16.91
N ILE A 839 -0.56 -19.42 17.81
CA ILE A 839 -0.16 -18.45 18.83
C ILE A 839 0.56 -17.26 18.18
N LEU A 840 1.50 -17.53 17.26
CA LEU A 840 2.22 -16.50 16.52
C LEU A 840 1.27 -15.64 15.69
N THR A 841 0.36 -16.24 14.93
CA THR A 841 -0.61 -15.49 14.11
C THR A 841 -1.53 -14.63 14.99
N LYS A 842 -1.94 -15.14 16.16
CA LYS A 842 -2.72 -14.35 17.12
C LYS A 842 -1.90 -13.19 17.70
N ILE A 843 -0.63 -13.41 18.05
CA ILE A 843 0.25 -12.34 18.56
C ILE A 843 0.59 -11.34 17.44
N GLU A 844 0.84 -11.80 16.21
CA GLU A 844 1.10 -10.95 15.04
C GLU A 844 -0.10 -10.05 14.73
N ASN A 845 -1.33 -10.58 14.83
CA ASN A 845 -2.54 -9.79 14.69
C ASN A 845 -2.75 -8.80 15.84
N LEU A 846 -2.27 -9.11 17.05
CA LEU A 846 -2.35 -8.21 18.21
C LEU A 846 -1.30 -7.09 18.18
N VAL A 847 -0.12 -7.36 17.63
CA VAL A 847 1.02 -6.43 17.64
C VAL A 847 1.17 -5.70 16.30
N ASP A 848 0.38 -6.05 15.28
CA ASP A 848 0.43 -5.53 13.90
C ASP A 848 1.86 -5.27 13.41
N VAL A 849 2.71 -6.30 13.51
CA VAL A 849 4.17 -6.26 13.22
C VAL A 849 4.46 -6.11 11.71
N ARG A 850 3.47 -5.70 10.91
CA ARG A 850 3.62 -5.63 9.45
C ARG A 850 4.42 -4.38 9.09
N ASN A 851 5.75 -4.55 9.05
CA ASN A 851 6.72 -3.83 8.20
C ASN A 851 7.46 -2.60 8.72
N GLU A 852 7.47 -2.27 10.02
CA GLU A 852 8.35 -1.19 10.51
C GLU A 852 9.68 -1.66 11.12
N PRO A 853 10.82 -1.02 10.76
CA PRO A 853 12.14 -1.36 11.27
C PRO A 853 12.20 -1.28 12.79
N SER A 854 12.96 -2.18 13.43
CA SER A 854 13.06 -2.43 14.88
C SER A 854 13.31 -1.22 15.80
N ASP A 855 13.59 -0.05 15.23
CA ASP A 855 14.03 1.14 15.94
C ASP A 855 12.94 2.22 16.10
N SER A 856 11.76 2.10 15.44
CA SER A 856 10.66 3.09 15.53
C SER A 856 9.72 2.92 16.73
N TYR A 857 9.91 1.88 17.53
CA TYR A 857 8.91 1.50 18.52
C TYR A 857 9.01 2.30 19.83
N LEU A 858 7.86 2.47 20.50
CA LEU A 858 7.61 3.09 21.81
C LEU A 858 8.66 2.83 22.91
N GLY A 859 9.55 1.84 22.74
CA GLY A 859 10.59 1.49 23.70
C GLY A 859 12.02 1.91 23.40
N ASN A 860 12.35 2.38 22.19
CA ASN A 860 13.70 2.80 21.78
C ASN A 860 13.70 4.19 21.10
N LEU A 861 12.63 4.95 21.29
CA LEU A 861 12.57 6.33 20.83
C LEU A 861 13.67 7.12 21.53
N LYS A 862 14.72 7.48 20.79
CA LYS A 862 15.54 8.64 21.11
C LYS A 862 14.60 9.85 21.05
N THR A 863 13.89 10.11 22.13
CA THR A 863 13.08 11.31 22.28
C THR A 863 14.03 12.47 22.53
N GLU A 864 14.70 12.96 21.50
CA GLU A 864 15.06 14.37 21.46
C GLU A 864 13.73 15.15 21.37
N CYS A 865 13.04 15.24 22.50
CA CYS A 865 11.72 15.83 22.62
C CYS A 865 11.87 17.35 22.47
N CYS A 866 11.76 17.84 21.24
CA CYS A 866 11.77 19.27 21.01
C CYS A 866 10.34 19.82 21.17
N TRP A 867 10.09 20.41 22.34
CA TRP A 867 9.18 21.52 22.66
C TRP A 867 7.76 21.56 22.03
N VAL A 868 6.75 21.33 22.88
CA VAL A 868 5.33 21.70 22.65
C VAL A 868 5.16 23.20 22.91
N PRO A 869 4.23 23.93 22.25
CA PRO A 869 4.01 25.35 22.51
C PRO A 869 3.82 25.69 23.99
N SER A 870 4.38 26.84 24.37
CA SER A 870 4.34 27.38 25.72
C SER A 870 2.96 27.93 26.10
N VAL A 871 2.59 27.85 27.37
CA VAL A 871 1.53 28.68 27.95
C VAL A 871 2.17 29.96 28.52
N PHE A 872 1.55 31.10 28.25
CA PHE A 872 2.07 32.42 28.59
C PHE A 872 1.48 32.91 29.92
N GLY A 873 2.34 33.42 30.81
CA GLY A 873 1.97 34.32 31.91
C GLY A 873 1.68 35.73 31.40
N TYR A 874 0.48 36.27 31.62
CA TYR A 874 0.11 37.61 31.16
C TYR A 874 0.09 38.60 32.34
N GLU A 875 1.23 39.18 32.64
CA GLU A 875 1.29 40.50 33.28
C GLU A 875 2.34 41.33 32.53
N GLU A 876 2.01 42.57 32.18
CA GLU A 876 2.83 43.50 31.37
C GLU A 876 4.26 43.74 31.91
N LYS A 877 4.64 43.16 33.05
CA LYS A 877 5.94 43.33 33.70
C LYS A 877 6.67 42.02 34.04
N SER A 878 6.06 40.83 33.87
CA SER A 878 6.75 39.55 34.13
C SER A 878 6.30 38.45 33.17
N VAL A 879 7.02 38.29 32.06
CA VAL A 879 6.71 37.25 31.06
C VAL A 879 7.28 35.90 31.54
N VAL A 880 6.53 35.17 32.37
CA VAL A 880 6.84 33.76 32.67
C VAL A 880 6.39 32.90 31.49
N ARG A 881 7.30 32.09 30.93
CA ARG A 881 6.98 31.16 29.83
C ARG A 881 7.15 29.73 30.31
N VAL A 882 6.07 28.95 30.19
CA VAL A 882 6.08 27.55 30.60
C VAL A 882 5.90 26.63 29.41
N TYR A 883 6.91 25.80 29.16
CA TYR A 883 6.87 24.68 28.24
C TYR A 883 6.49 23.40 28.98
N GLY A 884 5.90 22.44 28.26
CA GLY A 884 5.35 21.23 28.85
C GLY A 884 5.66 19.99 28.00
N GLY A 885 5.51 18.80 28.59
CA GLY A 885 5.55 17.53 27.87
C GLY A 885 5.06 16.35 28.71
N VAL A 886 4.91 15.19 28.06
CA VAL A 886 4.66 13.90 28.71
C VAL A 886 5.59 12.86 28.11
N SER A 887 6.36 12.18 28.97
CA SER A 887 7.24 11.07 28.61
C SER A 887 6.73 9.79 29.27
N LEU A 888 6.21 8.86 28.46
CA LEU A 888 5.79 7.54 28.93
C LEU A 888 6.88 6.47 28.71
N ILE A 889 8.14 6.90 28.64
CA ILE A 889 9.27 5.97 28.49
C ILE A 889 9.39 5.17 29.79
N THR A 890 9.29 3.86 29.65
CA THR A 890 9.51 2.94 30.75
C THR A 890 10.85 2.25 30.54
N ASN A 891 11.65 2.16 31.59
CA ASN A 891 12.77 1.24 31.63
C ASN A 891 12.33 0.03 32.47
N PRO A 892 12.32 -1.21 31.95
CA PRO A 892 12.14 -2.34 32.83
C PRO A 892 13.31 -2.40 33.82
N ARG A 893 13.04 -2.64 35.11
CA ARG A 893 14.10 -2.91 36.08
C ARG A 893 14.89 -4.12 35.57
N LYS A 894 16.20 -3.95 35.35
CA LYS A 894 17.14 -4.96 34.83
C LYS A 894 17.29 -6.25 35.69
N GLY A 895 16.36 -6.54 36.59
CA GLY A 895 16.38 -7.72 37.45
C GLY A 895 15.01 -8.34 37.76
N THR A 896 13.90 -7.86 37.19
CA THR A 896 12.55 -8.42 37.49
C THR A 896 11.84 -9.05 36.30
N LEU A 897 12.26 -8.78 35.07
CA LEU A 897 11.95 -9.70 33.98
C LEU A 897 13.02 -10.78 34.04
N PRO A 898 12.69 -12.06 34.28
CA PRO A 898 13.62 -13.12 33.96
C PRO A 898 13.78 -13.07 32.43
N ILE A 899 14.76 -12.30 31.96
CA ILE A 899 15.39 -12.56 30.67
C ILE A 899 16.15 -13.86 30.92
N ASN A 900 15.38 -14.96 30.96
CA ASN A 900 15.93 -16.29 30.91
C ASN A 900 16.60 -16.37 29.55
N ASP A 901 17.93 -16.53 29.55
CA ASP A 901 18.75 -16.89 28.39
C ASP A 901 18.32 -18.27 27.86
N GLY A 902 17.05 -18.48 27.47
CA GLY A 902 16.50 -19.71 26.89
C GLY A 902 16.74 -21.02 27.66
N LYS A 903 17.39 -21.01 28.82
CA LYS A 903 17.97 -22.20 29.48
C LYS A 903 17.05 -22.83 30.50
N ASP A 904 16.22 -22.05 31.20
CA ASP A 904 15.33 -22.61 32.23
C ASP A 904 13.94 -23.04 31.70
N ILE A 905 13.48 -22.51 30.55
CA ILE A 905 12.31 -23.08 29.85
C ILE A 905 12.65 -24.47 29.26
N ARG A 906 13.91 -24.70 28.85
CA ARG A 906 14.38 -26.03 28.42
C ARG A 906 14.22 -27.08 29.51
N ARG A 907 14.50 -26.75 30.78
CA ARG A 907 14.40 -27.71 31.90
C ARG A 907 12.98 -28.19 32.21
N TYR A 908 11.93 -27.41 31.92
CA TYR A 908 10.56 -27.86 32.16
C TYR A 908 9.96 -28.69 31.01
N THR A 909 10.62 -28.71 29.84
CA THR A 909 10.14 -29.45 28.66
C THR A 909 11.07 -30.57 28.19
N SER A 910 12.35 -30.57 28.60
CA SER A 910 13.32 -31.62 28.25
C SER A 910 13.24 -32.87 29.12
N ASP A 911 12.71 -32.76 30.34
CA ASP A 911 12.85 -33.84 31.35
C ASP A 911 11.77 -34.95 31.24
N GLN A 912 10.98 -34.98 30.16
CA GLN A 912 9.96 -36.02 29.95
C GLN A 912 10.04 -36.78 28.63
N VAL A 913 11.07 -36.55 27.82
CA VAL A 913 11.23 -37.28 26.55
C VAL A 913 12.58 -37.98 26.57
N LEU A 914 12.54 -39.30 26.83
CA LEU A 914 13.64 -40.29 26.86
C LEU A 914 14.24 -40.60 28.25
N GLY A 915 13.51 -41.43 29.02
CA GLY A 915 14.08 -42.22 30.12
C GLY A 915 13.02 -43.14 30.75
N PRO A 916 13.26 -44.45 30.95
CA PRO A 916 12.35 -45.31 31.68
C PRO A 916 12.36 -44.98 33.18
N SER A 917 11.19 -45.09 33.80
CA SER A 917 10.82 -44.65 35.15
C SER A 917 11.84 -44.96 36.27
N GLY A 918 12.25 -43.92 36.99
CA GLY A 918 13.00 -44.02 38.25
C GLY A 918 12.64 -42.89 39.23
N ARG A 919 12.23 -43.27 40.45
CA ARG A 919 11.80 -42.42 41.59
C ARG A 919 12.68 -41.18 41.81
N THR A 920 12.06 -40.01 41.98
CA THR A 920 12.72 -38.80 42.50
C THR A 920 12.23 -38.47 43.91
N THR A 921 13.16 -38.49 44.87
CA THR A 921 13.02 -37.89 46.21
C THR A 921 13.35 -36.41 46.15
N SER A 922 12.45 -35.56 46.64
CA SER A 922 12.64 -34.10 46.68
C SER A 922 13.69 -33.69 47.72
N LYS A 923 14.76 -33.01 47.29
CA LYS A 923 15.60 -32.16 48.16
C LYS A 923 15.51 -30.71 47.70
N LYS A 924 14.96 -29.85 48.55
CA LYS A 924 14.96 -28.38 48.41
C LYS A 924 16.39 -27.86 48.60
N GLY A 925 17.05 -27.45 47.52
CA GLY A 925 18.31 -26.69 47.54
C GLY A 925 18.05 -25.21 47.35
N ARG A 926 18.37 -24.40 48.36
CA ARG A 926 18.28 -22.94 48.36
C ARG A 926 19.49 -22.37 47.60
N ILE A 927 19.29 -21.77 46.43
CA ILE A 927 20.35 -21.12 45.65
C ILE A 927 20.54 -19.69 46.18
N MET A 928 21.70 -19.40 46.74
CA MET A 928 22.17 -18.04 47.07
C MET A 928 22.60 -17.32 45.77
N PRO A 929 22.31 -16.02 45.60
CA PRO A 929 22.70 -15.27 44.40
C PRO A 929 24.21 -14.99 44.38
N LYS A 930 24.84 -15.20 43.21
CA LYS A 930 26.22 -14.77 42.94
C LYS A 930 26.26 -13.24 42.81
N LYS A 931 27.13 -12.59 43.60
CA LYS A 931 27.44 -11.15 43.53
C LYS A 931 28.09 -10.83 42.17
N HIS A 932 27.51 -9.88 41.43
CA HIS A 932 28.18 -9.20 40.31
C HIS A 932 29.28 -8.28 40.85
N ILE A 933 30.41 -8.22 40.12
CA ILE A 933 31.52 -7.29 40.36
C ILE A 933 31.02 -5.89 40.00
N THR A 934 30.83 -5.04 41.00
CA THR A 934 30.65 -3.59 40.87
C THR A 934 32.00 -2.91 40.59
N ASP A 935 32.00 -1.69 40.04
CA ASP A 935 33.16 -0.82 39.67
C ASP A 935 34.26 -0.63 40.75
N THR A 936 34.11 -1.22 41.93
CA THR A 936 35.03 -1.11 43.07
C THR A 936 36.30 -1.97 42.97
N ASN A 937 36.48 -2.78 41.91
CA ASN A 937 37.63 -3.69 41.74
C ASN A 937 38.54 -3.32 40.55
N ARG A 938 38.66 -2.03 40.20
CA ARG A 938 39.62 -1.60 39.18
C ARG A 938 41.04 -1.51 39.79
N PRO A 939 42.05 -2.21 39.26
CA PRO A 939 43.44 -2.09 39.69
C PRO A 939 43.95 -0.64 39.58
N SER A 940 44.86 -0.23 40.47
CA SER A 940 45.58 1.04 40.30
C SER A 940 46.52 0.94 39.10
N TYR A 941 46.66 2.03 38.34
CA TYR A 941 47.61 2.06 37.22
C TYR A 941 49.03 2.34 37.74
N THR A 942 50.01 1.61 37.19
CA THR A 942 51.42 1.84 37.48
C THR A 942 52.19 1.83 36.16
N ASN A 943 53.00 2.88 35.92
CA ASN A 943 53.91 2.91 34.78
C ASN A 943 55.03 1.87 35.01
N PRO A 944 55.14 0.82 34.19
CA PRO A 944 56.10 -0.25 34.44
C PRO A 944 57.53 0.13 34.00
N GLY A 945 57.73 1.35 33.50
CA GLY A 945 59.02 1.94 33.16
C GLY A 945 59.73 1.37 31.93
N HIS A 946 59.29 0.23 31.38
CA HIS A 946 59.93 -0.36 30.18
C HIS A 946 59.35 0.14 28.85
N HIS A 947 58.22 0.84 28.91
CA HIS A 947 57.61 1.58 27.79
C HIS A 947 57.92 3.07 27.83
N ASP A 948 58.44 3.57 28.94
CA ASP A 948 58.73 4.98 29.18
C ASP A 948 60.15 5.32 28.69
N PRO A 949 60.33 6.14 27.64
CA PRO A 949 61.64 6.47 27.08
C PRO A 949 62.62 7.10 28.07
N ASP A 950 62.11 7.75 29.12
CA ASP A 950 62.92 8.46 30.12
C ASP A 950 63.30 7.56 31.31
N SER A 951 62.71 6.37 31.39
CA SER A 951 63.03 5.39 32.43
C SER A 951 64.28 4.59 32.09
N ARG A 952 65.13 4.35 33.10
CA ARG A 952 66.30 3.46 32.99
C ARG A 952 65.96 2.01 32.59
N LYS A 953 64.67 1.63 32.67
CA LYS A 953 64.17 0.30 32.29
C LYS A 953 63.64 0.24 30.85
N PHE A 954 63.70 1.35 30.09
CA PHE A 954 63.21 1.40 28.70
C PHE A 954 63.90 0.36 27.83
N ARG A 955 63.12 -0.51 27.17
CA ARG A 955 63.65 -1.53 26.27
C ARG A 955 63.63 -1.01 24.84
N ARG A 956 64.80 -0.61 24.32
CA ARG A 956 64.97 -0.07 22.95
C ARG A 956 64.91 -1.12 21.82
N ASP A 957 64.64 -2.38 22.15
CA ASP A 957 64.66 -3.49 21.21
C ASP A 957 63.38 -3.57 20.36
N GLY A 958 63.19 -2.60 19.46
CA GLY A 958 62.38 -2.67 18.22
C GLY A 958 60.88 -3.04 18.26
N HIS A 959 60.34 -3.54 19.37
CA HIS A 959 59.01 -4.13 19.47
C HIS A 959 58.18 -3.57 20.63
N THR A 960 58.69 -2.54 21.31
CA THR A 960 58.07 -1.95 22.50
C THR A 960 57.49 -0.59 22.13
N ASP A 961 56.16 -0.48 22.08
CA ASP A 961 55.51 0.80 21.78
C ASP A 961 55.83 1.82 22.90
N PRO A 962 56.16 3.08 22.56
CA PRO A 962 56.37 4.11 23.56
C PRO A 962 55.08 4.33 24.37
N LEU A 963 55.26 4.57 25.67
CA LEU A 963 54.20 4.92 26.58
C LEU A 963 53.61 6.28 26.15
N PRO A 964 52.29 6.41 25.98
CA PRO A 964 51.70 7.72 25.72
C PRO A 964 51.77 8.58 26.98
N ASP A 965 52.03 9.88 26.82
CA ASP A 965 52.21 10.84 27.93
C ASP A 965 50.98 10.91 28.85
N ASP A 966 49.80 10.53 28.36
CA ASP A 966 48.52 10.49 29.05
C ASP A 966 48.07 9.07 29.43
N ALA A 967 48.96 8.08 29.49
CA ALA A 967 48.64 6.66 29.68
C ALA A 967 47.76 6.38 30.93
N GLU A 968 48.02 7.05 32.05
CA GLU A 968 47.21 6.89 33.28
C GLU A 968 45.79 7.44 33.08
N THR A 969 45.67 8.62 32.48
CA THR A 969 44.39 9.26 32.17
C THR A 969 43.59 8.38 31.21
N LEU A 970 44.22 7.87 30.16
CA LEU A 970 43.61 6.92 29.23
C LEU A 970 43.17 5.62 29.92
N TYR A 971 43.93 5.11 30.91
CA TYR A 971 43.51 3.95 31.69
C TYR A 971 42.26 4.23 32.54
N LYS A 972 42.11 5.42 33.12
CA LYS A 972 40.91 5.80 33.88
C LYS A 972 39.63 5.72 33.05
N TYR A 973 39.73 5.92 31.74
CA TYR A 973 38.60 5.81 30.80
C TYR A 973 38.55 4.50 30.00
N SER A 974 39.40 3.54 30.33
CA SER A 974 39.42 2.25 29.63
C SER A 974 38.20 1.37 29.97
N VAL A 975 37.92 0.33 29.19
CA VAL A 975 36.81 -0.61 29.44
C VAL A 975 37.28 -2.06 29.36
N THR A 976 36.69 -2.95 30.16
CA THR A 976 36.92 -4.41 30.07
C THR A 976 35.92 -5.05 29.11
N LEU A 977 36.35 -6.03 28.33
CA LEU A 977 35.45 -6.81 27.49
C LEU A 977 34.95 -8.03 28.26
N ASP A 978 33.63 -8.23 28.26
CA ASP A 978 32.91 -9.23 29.05
C ASP A 978 33.03 -10.67 28.49
N SER A 979 34.25 -11.10 28.14
CA SER A 979 34.56 -12.48 27.76
C SER A 979 35.36 -13.17 28.86
N ASN A 980 35.02 -14.43 29.15
CA ASN A 980 35.69 -15.21 30.21
C ASN A 980 37.22 -15.37 29.99
N GLU A 981 37.73 -15.07 28.79
CA GLU A 981 39.15 -15.19 28.42
C GLU A 981 39.98 -13.91 28.63
N LEU A 982 39.38 -12.75 28.95
CA LEU A 982 40.08 -11.46 29.02
C LEU A 982 39.85 -10.68 30.33
N LYS A 983 39.64 -11.39 31.45
CA LYS A 983 39.27 -10.78 32.75
C LYS A 983 40.26 -9.74 33.30
N ASN A 984 41.49 -9.69 32.79
CA ASN A 984 42.52 -8.76 33.24
C ASN A 984 43.03 -7.83 32.12
N THR A 985 42.19 -7.47 31.15
CA THR A 985 42.59 -6.56 30.06
C THR A 985 41.60 -5.41 29.92
N TRP A 986 42.13 -4.19 29.85
CA TRP A 986 41.37 -2.97 29.61
C TRP A 986 41.81 -2.31 28.31
N TRP A 987 40.87 -1.65 27.65
CA TRP A 987 41.10 -0.99 26.36
C TRP A 987 40.64 0.46 26.42
N SER A 988 41.46 1.39 25.96
CA SER A 988 41.08 2.81 25.80
C SER A 988 41.28 3.26 24.36
N LEU A 989 40.49 4.24 23.94
CA LEU A 989 40.66 4.95 22.67
C LEU A 989 41.16 6.34 22.99
N ASN A 990 42.31 6.73 22.44
CA ASN A 990 42.77 8.11 22.57
C ASN A 990 42.03 8.99 21.56
N PRO A 991 41.30 10.01 22.04
CA PRO A 991 40.46 10.83 21.19
C PRO A 991 41.25 11.78 20.27
N ILE A 992 42.54 12.02 20.55
CA ILE A 992 43.38 12.96 19.80
C ILE A 992 43.87 12.32 18.49
N ASN A 993 44.33 11.08 18.56
CA ASN A 993 44.94 10.37 17.43
C ASN A 993 44.11 9.19 16.93
N GLY A 994 43.06 8.79 17.66
CA GLY A 994 42.20 7.66 17.30
C GLY A 994 42.83 6.30 17.57
N ASP A 995 43.95 6.23 18.29
CA ASP A 995 44.64 5.00 18.59
C ASP A 995 44.02 4.24 19.74
N ILE A 996 44.09 2.91 19.67
CA ILE A 996 43.61 2.02 20.72
C ILE A 996 44.78 1.54 21.55
N TYR A 997 44.69 1.75 22.86
CA TYR A 997 45.69 1.34 23.82
C TYR A 997 45.17 0.20 24.69
N ARG A 998 46.05 -0.76 24.98
CA ARG A 998 45.74 -1.93 25.80
C ARG A 998 46.48 -1.85 27.13
N TYR A 999 45.78 -2.20 28.20
CA TYR A 999 46.33 -2.31 29.55
C TYR A 999 46.10 -3.71 30.08
N HIS A 1000 47.09 -4.27 30.75
CA HIS A 1000 47.00 -5.59 31.36
C HIS A 1000 47.20 -5.48 32.86
N SER A 1001 46.53 -6.33 33.64
CA SER A 1001 46.72 -6.40 35.09
C SER A 1001 47.10 -7.80 35.54
N ASP A 1002 47.95 -7.85 36.54
CA ASP A 1002 48.28 -9.07 37.29
C ASP A 1002 47.29 -9.33 38.45
N GLY A 1003 46.24 -8.51 38.58
CA GLY A 1003 45.24 -8.58 39.64
C GLY A 1003 45.46 -7.59 40.79
N ARG A 1004 46.60 -6.87 40.84
CA ARG A 1004 46.83 -5.78 41.80
C ARG A 1004 46.97 -4.43 41.12
N GLU A 1005 47.78 -4.37 40.07
CA GLU A 1005 48.06 -3.14 39.33
C GLU A 1005 47.86 -3.38 37.84
N ALA A 1006 47.47 -2.33 37.12
CA ALA A 1006 47.37 -2.34 35.67
C ALA A 1006 48.53 -1.56 35.07
N HIS A 1007 49.13 -2.09 34.01
CA HIS A 1007 50.20 -1.43 33.28
C HIS A 1007 49.89 -1.38 31.79
N TYR A 1008 50.47 -0.39 31.12
CA TYR A 1008 50.38 -0.25 29.68
C TYR A 1008 51.02 -1.46 28.98
N ALA A 1009 50.30 -2.03 28.01
CA ALA A 1009 50.65 -3.28 27.34
C ALA A 1009 50.75 -3.15 25.80
N GLY A 1010 50.81 -1.91 25.29
CA GLY A 1010 51.06 -1.58 23.88
C GLY A 1010 49.93 -0.84 23.17
N ARG A 1011 50.26 -0.31 21.98
CA ARG A 1011 49.37 0.41 21.06
C ARG A 1011 48.95 -0.53 19.93
N TYR A 1012 47.67 -0.54 19.58
CA TYR A 1012 47.16 -1.32 18.45
C TYR A 1012 46.88 -0.39 17.25
N TYR A 1013 47.71 -0.49 16.22
CA TYR A 1013 47.46 0.17 14.93
C TYR A 1013 46.35 -0.56 14.17
N LEU A 1014 45.38 0.21 13.67
CA LEU A 1014 44.33 -0.28 12.75
C LEU A 1014 44.93 -0.60 11.37
N ASP A 1015 45.59 -1.76 11.23
CA ASP A 1015 46.00 -2.26 9.91
C ASP A 1015 44.80 -2.84 9.15
N MET A 1016 44.31 -2.06 8.18
CA MET A 1016 43.20 -2.39 7.28
C MET A 1016 43.39 -3.69 6.48
N LYS A 1017 44.61 -4.20 6.29
CA LYS A 1017 44.85 -5.46 5.56
C LYS A 1017 44.59 -6.71 6.42
N ARG A 1018 44.92 -6.70 7.72
CA ARG A 1018 44.53 -7.77 8.65
C ARG A 1018 43.03 -7.76 8.98
N PHE A 1019 42.38 -6.60 8.89
CA PHE A 1019 40.94 -6.42 9.15
C PHE A 1019 40.03 -7.22 8.19
N ARG A 1020 40.48 -7.48 6.95
CA ARG A 1020 39.71 -8.29 5.97
C ARG A 1020 39.65 -9.78 6.34
N LYS A 1021 40.58 -10.30 7.15
CA LYS A 1021 40.62 -11.73 7.54
C LYS A 1021 39.81 -12.05 8.81
N LEU A 1022 39.36 -11.05 9.56
CA LEU A 1022 38.61 -11.19 10.83
C LEU A 1022 37.10 -10.87 10.72
N LYS A 1023 36.58 -10.72 9.49
CA LYS A 1023 35.26 -10.17 9.17
C LYS A 1023 34.04 -11.00 9.66
N SER A 1024 34.24 -12.15 10.30
CA SER A 1024 33.13 -12.94 10.89
C SER A 1024 32.89 -12.71 12.38
N LYS A 1025 33.75 -11.96 13.10
CA LYS A 1025 33.59 -11.73 14.55
C LYS A 1025 33.74 -10.26 15.04
N SER A 1026 34.12 -9.29 14.21
CA SER A 1026 34.59 -7.97 14.68
C SER A 1026 33.60 -6.79 14.64
N SER A 1027 32.39 -6.91 14.07
CA SER A 1027 31.44 -5.79 14.03
C SER A 1027 30.90 -5.37 15.41
N GLN A 1028 30.91 -6.26 16.41
CA GLN A 1028 30.58 -5.95 17.80
C GLN A 1028 31.74 -5.28 18.58
N PHE A 1029 32.98 -5.39 18.10
CA PHE A 1029 34.19 -4.98 18.84
C PHE A 1029 34.38 -3.46 18.82
N THR A 1030 34.35 -2.85 17.63
CA THR A 1030 34.48 -1.38 17.49
C THR A 1030 33.23 -0.66 17.99
N TYR A 1031 32.04 -1.25 17.81
CA TYR A 1031 30.76 -0.66 18.23
C TYR A 1031 30.60 -0.58 19.76
N LYS A 1032 31.20 -1.49 20.53
CA LYS A 1032 31.15 -1.43 22.01
C LYS A 1032 32.08 -0.37 22.60
N ILE A 1033 33.30 -0.22 22.08
CA ILE A 1033 34.29 0.75 22.61
C ILE A 1033 33.85 2.19 22.33
N THR A 1034 33.36 2.49 21.11
CA THR A 1034 32.93 3.86 20.76
C THR A 1034 31.62 4.31 21.42
N LYS A 1035 30.82 3.38 21.95
CA LYS A 1035 29.53 3.69 22.59
C LYS A 1035 29.59 3.75 24.12
N GLN A 1036 30.67 3.28 24.74
CA GLN A 1036 30.83 3.23 26.20
C GLN A 1036 31.76 4.30 26.80
N VAL A 1037 32.57 4.98 25.99
CA VAL A 1037 33.45 6.07 26.47
C VAL A 1037 32.78 7.42 26.22
N GLU A 1038 32.02 7.91 27.21
CA GLU A 1038 31.63 9.34 27.25
C GLU A 1038 32.86 10.17 27.66
N ILE A 1039 33.24 11.13 26.81
CA ILE A 1039 34.32 12.08 27.12
C ILE A 1039 33.78 13.07 28.17
N PRO A 1040 34.38 13.16 29.38
CA PRO A 1040 33.93 14.10 30.40
C PRO A 1040 33.96 15.55 29.91
N SER A 1041 32.94 16.32 30.30
CA SER A 1041 32.73 17.69 29.83
C SER A 1041 33.86 18.64 30.24
N GLU A 1042 34.58 18.37 31.33
CA GLU A 1042 35.74 19.17 31.74
C GLU A 1042 36.94 19.02 30.78
N ILE A 1043 37.15 17.81 30.25
CA ILE A 1043 38.21 17.53 29.27
C ILE A 1043 37.87 18.20 27.93
N LYS A 1044 36.59 18.16 27.53
CA LYS A 1044 36.10 18.87 26.34
C LYS A 1044 36.29 20.39 26.45
N LYS A 1045 36.01 20.98 27.62
CA LYS A 1045 36.24 22.41 27.90
C LYS A 1045 37.72 22.79 27.93
N TYR A 1046 38.59 21.93 28.46
CA TYR A 1046 40.04 22.15 28.46
C TYR A 1046 40.59 22.20 27.02
N PHE A 1047 40.15 21.27 26.15
CA PHE A 1047 40.60 21.22 24.76
C PHE A 1047 40.02 22.31 23.86
N GLU A 1048 38.77 22.75 24.08
CA GLU A 1048 38.21 23.92 23.39
C GLU A 1048 38.97 25.22 23.74
N LYS A 1049 39.50 25.32 24.96
CA LYS A 1049 40.34 26.44 25.40
C LYS A 1049 41.73 26.41 24.74
N GLU A 1050 42.40 25.25 24.74
CA GLU A 1050 43.70 25.03 24.08
C GLU A 1050 43.63 25.24 22.55
N TRP A 1051 42.56 24.77 21.90
CA TRP A 1051 42.36 24.94 20.46
C TRP A 1051 42.12 26.40 20.07
N LYS A 1052 41.40 27.17 20.89
CA LYS A 1052 41.22 28.62 20.70
C LYS A 1052 42.52 29.41 20.90
N ILE A 1053 43.37 28.99 21.84
CA ILE A 1053 44.70 29.60 22.06
C ILE A 1053 45.59 29.37 20.83
N LYS A 1054 45.64 28.14 20.29
CA LYS A 1054 46.43 27.80 19.08
C LYS A 1054 45.89 28.44 17.79
N GLN A 1055 44.59 28.70 17.69
CA GLN A 1055 43.98 29.47 16.59
C GLN A 1055 44.38 30.95 16.65
N ASN A 1056 44.41 31.54 17.85
CA ASN A 1056 44.83 32.93 18.04
C ASN A 1056 46.34 33.11 17.75
N GLU A 1057 47.19 32.16 18.15
CA GLU A 1057 48.63 32.21 17.84
C GLU A 1057 48.91 32.14 16.32
N LYS A 1058 48.10 31.39 15.55
CA LYS A 1058 48.16 31.36 14.08
C LYS A 1058 47.65 32.63 13.41
N SER A 1059 46.78 33.41 14.06
CA SER A 1059 46.27 34.68 13.54
C SER A 1059 47.24 35.86 13.72
N THR A 1060 48.28 35.69 14.56
CA THR A 1060 49.34 36.69 14.79
C THR A 1060 50.62 36.45 13.99
N GLN A 1061 50.66 35.44 13.12
CA GLN A 1061 51.78 35.14 12.21
C GLN A 1061 51.43 35.13 10.72
N ASN A 1062 50.24 35.61 10.36
CA ASN A 1062 49.87 36.08 9.01
C ASN A 1062 49.50 37.55 9.09
#